data_AF-A0A662XFN5-F1
#
_entry.id   AF-A0A662XFN5-F1
#
_cell.length_a   1.000
_cell.length_b   1.000
_cell.length_c   1.000
_cell.angle_alpha   90.00
_cell.angle_beta   90.00
_cell.angle_gamma   90.00
#
_symmetry.space_group_name_H-M   'P 1'
#
loop_
_entity.id
_entity.type
_entity.pdbx_description
1 polymer ?
#
loop_
_entity_poly.entity_id
_entity_poly.type
_entity_poly.pdbx_seq_one_letter_code
_entity_poly.pdbx_strand_id
1 'polypeptide(L)'
;MAGVTRAYDSYEALCADPEVDVVYVGTLHPWHFEHTTLALNSGKHVLVEKPMAMNVTQASAAIALAKEKKLFLMEGMWTRFFPGIRFVRKLLADKELGDVHHMHASFGVEFDKDNARMWKNELGGGGLLDLGIYPLAFASMVFGPKPEKVTSAGKLNDGGVDIYNSVTLEYSGQRFATVEYSMLASMAEVVTIAGSKGRIHIDAPAHTPVEISVIKYLADGKEEEKKSVFPWPTPAVGATFNYGGSEGFIYEAEAVTKAIQSNQLESDEYSLDESLGIMTIMDSIRKQLGLVYPADAKHACILVLTYVCVGWAIAAGFARAYGSYEALCADPEVDVVYVGTIHLVHFEHITLALSHGKHVLAEKPLTMNAKQTASVIALAKAKSLFLMEGAQPQHYVHVDHQSTGCEADAGLILCILGVWTRFFPSIKYVRQLLADKRIGDVQHVHGHFGGAYLTPETETKFRSSSGDGGLIGIGIYPLSFVTMVFGSKPEKITAMGKLSAGGADVYGSATLEFSDQRFGTINYTCLAEMGNVVTISGSKGRIHLPSPAHTAVEVAVTEFLDDGTQEKKTTAFPWPSPSPNAATAFNYPGSEAFIYEAEAVTKAIRSGQVECEEYSLEESLAIAEIMDEIRQAVGVTYEADKGL
;
A
#
# COMPACT_ATOMS: atom_id res chain seq x y z
N MET A 1 -22.69 29.40 24.09
CA MET A 1 -21.90 28.21 24.47
C MET A 1 -22.87 27.09 24.80
N ALA A 2 -22.86 26.01 24.02
CA ALA A 2 -23.87 24.95 23.99
C ALA A 2 -23.77 23.96 25.17
N GLY A 3 -23.80 24.43 26.42
CA GLY A 3 -23.73 23.56 27.60
C GLY A 3 -22.40 22.81 27.81
N VAL A 4 -21.39 23.06 26.97
CA VAL A 4 -20.03 22.48 27.09
C VAL A 4 -19.26 23.20 28.21
N THR A 5 -18.67 22.43 29.13
CA THR A 5 -17.97 22.95 30.32
C THR A 5 -16.48 23.20 30.12
N ARG A 6 -15.87 22.62 29.07
CA ARG A 6 -14.44 22.76 28.72
C ARG A 6 -14.26 23.10 27.24
N ALA A 7 -13.21 23.83 26.93
CA ALA A 7 -12.77 24.10 25.56
C ALA A 7 -11.26 23.95 25.48
N TYR A 8 -10.78 23.47 24.34
CA TYR A 8 -9.36 23.26 24.06
C TYR A 8 -9.00 24.03 22.80
N ASP A 9 -7.75 24.45 22.69
CA ASP A 9 -7.19 25.18 21.56
C ASP A 9 -6.45 24.26 20.57
N SER A 10 -6.39 22.96 20.85
CA SER A 10 -5.79 21.92 20.02
C SER A 10 -6.51 20.58 20.18
N TYR A 11 -6.44 19.74 19.14
CA TYR A 11 -7.05 18.39 19.17
C TYR A 11 -6.28 17.47 20.12
N GLU A 12 -4.96 17.65 20.22
CA GLU A 12 -4.07 16.94 21.13
C GLU A 12 -4.47 17.17 22.59
N ALA A 13 -4.76 18.43 22.96
CA ALA A 13 -5.20 18.75 24.32
C ALA A 13 -6.56 18.13 24.65
N LEU A 14 -7.51 18.11 23.70
CA LEU A 14 -8.79 17.41 23.86
C LEU A 14 -8.58 15.90 24.02
N CYS A 15 -7.73 15.29 23.19
CA CYS A 15 -7.45 13.85 23.24
C CYS A 15 -6.65 13.46 24.48
N ALA A 16 -5.87 14.36 25.07
CA ALA A 16 -5.12 14.14 26.30
C ALA A 16 -5.97 14.27 27.57
N ASP A 17 -7.19 14.82 27.51
CA ASP A 17 -8.03 15.00 28.70
C ASP A 17 -8.51 13.64 29.24
N PRO A 18 -8.19 13.28 30.49
CA PRO A 18 -8.60 11.99 31.07
C PRO A 18 -10.12 11.88 31.31
N GLU A 19 -10.90 12.97 31.28
CA GLU A 19 -12.36 12.94 31.41
C GLU A 19 -13.11 12.71 30.08
N VAL A 20 -12.40 12.66 28.95
CA VAL A 20 -13.00 12.34 27.66
C VAL A 20 -12.90 10.84 27.40
N ASP A 21 -14.03 10.15 27.24
CA ASP A 21 -14.05 8.71 26.93
C ASP A 21 -14.09 8.43 25.42
N VAL A 22 -14.82 9.27 24.67
CA VAL A 22 -15.08 9.13 23.23
C VAL A 22 -14.91 10.46 22.52
N VAL A 23 -14.26 10.44 21.36
CA VAL A 23 -14.06 11.59 20.49
C VAL A 23 -14.95 11.45 19.25
N TYR A 24 -15.74 12.49 18.99
CA TYR A 24 -16.46 12.65 17.72
C TYR A 24 -15.58 13.43 16.73
N VAL A 25 -15.11 12.77 15.68
CA VAL A 25 -14.29 13.38 14.63
C VAL A 25 -15.19 13.91 13.53
N GLY A 26 -15.62 15.17 13.67
CA GLY A 26 -16.46 15.89 12.71
C GLY A 26 -15.71 16.90 11.84
N THR A 27 -14.44 16.62 11.52
CA THR A 27 -13.64 17.51 10.65
C THR A 27 -14.01 17.32 9.17
N LEU A 28 -13.30 17.95 8.24
CA LEU A 28 -13.51 17.68 6.81
C LEU A 28 -12.80 16.38 6.41
N HIS A 29 -13.26 15.75 5.31
CA HIS A 29 -12.85 14.39 4.89
C HIS A 29 -11.33 14.14 4.90
N PRO A 30 -10.47 15.04 4.36
CA PRO A 30 -9.03 14.77 4.29
C PRO A 30 -8.35 14.57 5.64
N TRP A 31 -8.96 15.04 6.72
CA TRP A 31 -8.41 15.01 8.08
C TRP A 31 -9.03 13.93 8.97
N HIS A 32 -10.06 13.21 8.51
CA HIS A 32 -10.72 12.16 9.31
C HIS A 32 -9.72 11.11 9.80
N PHE A 33 -8.86 10.62 8.90
CA PHE A 33 -7.87 9.60 9.22
C PHE A 33 -6.86 10.06 10.28
N GLU A 34 -6.30 11.26 10.11
CA GLU A 34 -5.30 11.83 11.03
C GLU A 34 -5.87 12.04 12.43
N HIS A 35 -7.07 12.64 12.53
CA HIS A 35 -7.70 12.90 13.82
C HIS A 35 -8.25 11.64 14.50
N THR A 36 -8.76 10.68 13.72
CA THR A 36 -9.13 9.35 14.24
C THR A 36 -7.92 8.65 14.84
N THR A 37 -6.80 8.69 14.13
CA THR A 37 -5.53 8.10 14.58
C THR A 37 -5.01 8.78 15.85
N LEU A 38 -5.08 10.11 15.94
CA LEU A 38 -4.71 10.87 17.14
C LEU A 38 -5.55 10.45 18.36
N ALA A 39 -6.87 10.37 18.21
CA ALA A 39 -7.77 10.00 19.29
C ALA A 39 -7.56 8.56 19.76
N LEU A 40 -7.45 7.60 18.83
CA LEU A 40 -7.18 6.19 19.15
C LEU A 40 -5.83 6.01 19.88
N ASN A 41 -4.78 6.70 19.43
CA ASN A 41 -3.47 6.63 20.11
C ASN A 41 -3.49 7.26 21.50
N SER A 42 -4.40 8.20 21.74
CA SER A 42 -4.61 8.81 23.06
C SER A 42 -5.54 7.97 23.96
N GLY A 43 -5.87 6.74 23.55
CA GLY A 43 -6.70 5.82 24.33
C GLY A 43 -8.20 6.13 24.28
N LYS A 44 -8.67 6.90 23.28
CA LYS A 44 -10.08 7.31 23.17
C LYS A 44 -10.86 6.46 22.20
N HIS A 45 -12.11 6.14 22.54
CA HIS A 45 -13.06 5.61 21.57
C HIS A 45 -13.35 6.67 20.49
N VAL A 46 -13.70 6.24 19.28
CA VAL A 46 -13.91 7.18 18.17
C VAL A 46 -15.21 6.91 17.43
N LEU A 47 -16.00 7.96 17.26
CA LEU A 47 -17.02 8.08 16.23
C LEU A 47 -16.51 9.06 15.17
N VAL A 48 -16.25 8.62 13.95
CA VAL A 48 -15.71 9.46 12.87
C VAL A 48 -16.76 9.69 11.81
N GLU A 49 -16.94 10.94 11.38
CA GLU A 49 -17.89 11.28 10.32
C GLU A 49 -17.63 10.54 9.01
N LYS A 50 -18.67 10.40 8.21
CA LYS A 50 -18.62 9.71 6.92
C LYS A 50 -18.04 10.60 5.82
N PRO A 51 -17.33 10.03 4.81
CA PRO A 51 -16.69 8.73 4.88
C PRO A 51 -15.61 8.74 5.96
N MET A 52 -15.38 7.61 6.64
CA MET A 52 -14.39 7.55 7.74
C MET A 52 -12.96 7.91 7.32
N ALA A 53 -12.66 7.84 6.02
CA ALA A 53 -11.38 8.17 5.43
C ALA A 53 -11.51 8.52 3.94
N MET A 54 -10.40 8.89 3.29
CA MET A 54 -10.40 9.26 1.87
C MET A 54 -10.30 8.07 0.91
N ASN A 55 -9.80 6.93 1.37
CA ASN A 55 -9.57 5.72 0.55
C ASN A 55 -9.48 4.45 1.41
N VAL A 56 -9.47 3.28 0.76
CA VAL A 56 -9.44 1.96 1.42
C VAL A 56 -8.20 1.78 2.29
N THR A 57 -7.07 2.36 1.87
CA THR A 57 -5.79 2.34 2.58
C THR A 57 -5.91 2.98 3.96
N GLN A 58 -6.42 4.21 4.02
CA GLN A 58 -6.60 4.93 5.28
C GLN A 58 -7.67 4.27 6.17
N ALA A 59 -8.79 3.85 5.59
CA ALA A 59 -9.85 3.15 6.35
C ALA A 59 -9.30 1.86 7.01
N SER A 60 -8.57 1.05 6.24
CA SER A 60 -7.93 -0.19 6.74
C SER A 60 -6.98 0.11 7.90
N ALA A 61 -6.15 1.16 7.78
CA ALA A 61 -5.19 1.53 8.81
C ALA A 61 -5.88 1.99 10.11
N ALA A 62 -6.94 2.80 10.02
CA ALA A 62 -7.71 3.24 11.19
C ALA A 62 -8.40 2.06 11.89
N ILE A 63 -8.99 1.13 11.13
CA ILE A 63 -9.62 -0.08 11.65
C ILE A 63 -8.61 -0.97 12.36
N ALA A 64 -7.44 -1.19 11.75
CA ALA A 64 -6.37 -1.98 12.35
C ALA A 64 -5.89 -1.36 13.67
N LEU A 65 -5.73 -0.04 13.72
CA LEU A 65 -5.34 0.68 14.93
C LEU A 65 -6.38 0.55 16.05
N ALA A 66 -7.66 0.72 15.74
CA ALA A 66 -8.72 0.56 16.74
C ALA A 66 -8.74 -0.86 17.34
N LYS A 67 -8.58 -1.88 16.49
CA LYS A 67 -8.46 -3.29 16.91
C LYS A 67 -7.23 -3.51 17.79
N GLU A 68 -6.07 -2.94 17.42
CA GLU A 68 -4.83 -3.02 18.21
C GLU A 68 -5.00 -2.40 19.61
N LYS A 69 -5.57 -1.19 19.67
CA LYS A 69 -5.77 -0.46 20.94
C LYS A 69 -6.94 -1.00 21.75
N LYS A 70 -7.74 -1.92 21.20
CA LYS A 70 -8.99 -2.41 21.79
C LYS A 70 -9.94 -1.27 22.14
N LEU A 71 -10.06 -0.32 21.22
CA LEU A 71 -10.95 0.83 21.35
C LEU A 71 -12.09 0.70 20.34
N PHE A 72 -13.29 1.07 20.77
CA PHE A 72 -14.42 1.25 19.87
C PHE A 72 -14.11 2.25 18.75
N LEU A 73 -14.37 1.84 17.51
CA LEU A 73 -14.38 2.70 16.32
C LEU A 73 -15.67 2.48 15.54
N MET A 74 -16.27 3.56 15.07
CA MET A 74 -17.43 3.51 14.18
C MET A 74 -17.38 4.66 13.17
N GLU A 75 -17.68 4.36 11.91
CA GLU A 75 -18.01 5.36 10.90
C GLU A 75 -19.44 5.89 11.12
N GLY A 76 -19.60 7.20 11.10
CA GLY A 76 -20.85 7.95 11.33
C GLY A 76 -21.83 7.85 10.16
N MET A 77 -22.16 6.64 9.74
CA MET A 77 -23.25 6.39 8.79
C MET A 77 -24.59 6.37 9.52
N TRP A 78 -24.94 7.52 10.10
CA TRP A 78 -26.15 7.79 10.87
C TRP A 78 -27.45 7.20 10.30
N THR A 79 -27.61 7.18 8.97
CA THR A 79 -28.75 6.54 8.26
C THR A 79 -29.05 5.11 8.76
N ARG A 80 -28.01 4.34 9.11
CA ARG A 80 -28.16 2.93 9.58
C ARG A 80 -28.95 2.77 10.87
N PHE A 81 -29.00 3.81 11.68
CA PHE A 81 -29.56 3.76 13.03
C PHE A 81 -31.00 4.26 13.08
N PHE A 82 -31.53 4.80 11.97
CA PHE A 82 -32.92 5.21 11.90
C PHE A 82 -33.87 4.01 12.13
N PRO A 83 -34.94 4.17 12.94
CA PRO A 83 -35.92 3.11 13.17
C PRO A 83 -36.52 2.52 11.89
N GLY A 84 -36.72 3.35 10.86
CA GLY A 84 -37.17 2.90 9.55
C GLY A 84 -36.18 1.93 8.88
N ILE A 85 -34.89 2.18 8.98
CA ILE A 85 -33.86 1.28 8.42
C ILE A 85 -33.74 -0.01 9.20
N ARG A 86 -33.86 0.04 10.54
CA ARG A 86 -33.98 -1.16 11.38
C ARG A 86 -35.19 -2.02 10.97
N PHE A 87 -36.32 -1.39 10.68
CA PHE A 87 -37.52 -2.06 10.17
C PHE A 87 -37.27 -2.72 8.80
N VAL A 88 -36.62 -2.03 7.86
CA VAL A 88 -36.26 -2.61 6.55
C VAL A 88 -35.33 -3.81 6.69
N ARG A 89 -34.27 -3.71 7.49
CA ARG A 89 -33.37 -4.86 7.75
C ARG A 89 -34.13 -6.05 8.31
N LYS A 90 -35.10 -5.82 9.21
CA LYS A 90 -35.96 -6.89 9.73
C LYS A 90 -36.77 -7.57 8.62
N LEU A 91 -37.40 -6.80 7.73
CA LEU A 91 -38.17 -7.36 6.61
C LEU A 91 -37.30 -8.19 5.65
N LEU A 92 -36.06 -7.74 5.40
CA LEU A 92 -35.09 -8.47 4.58
C LEU A 92 -34.66 -9.77 5.26
N ALA A 93 -34.35 -9.73 6.56
CA ALA A 93 -33.99 -10.90 7.36
C ALA A 93 -35.12 -11.94 7.43
N ASP A 94 -36.37 -11.47 7.56
CA ASP A 94 -37.57 -12.30 7.59
C ASP A 94 -37.97 -12.83 6.19
N LYS A 95 -37.24 -12.45 5.13
CA LYS A 95 -37.51 -12.80 3.73
C LYS A 95 -38.92 -12.42 3.24
N GLU A 96 -39.45 -11.30 3.73
CA GLU A 96 -40.80 -10.81 3.41
C GLU A 96 -40.96 -10.48 1.91
N LEU A 97 -39.86 -10.17 1.21
CA LEU A 97 -39.83 -9.93 -0.24
C LEU A 97 -39.49 -11.18 -1.08
N GLY A 98 -39.32 -12.34 -0.44
CA GLY A 98 -38.72 -13.52 -1.10
C GLY A 98 -37.25 -13.26 -1.47
N ASP A 99 -36.81 -13.84 -2.59
CA ASP A 99 -35.46 -13.61 -3.12
C ASP A 99 -35.36 -12.20 -3.71
N VAL A 100 -34.46 -11.38 -3.16
CA VAL A 100 -34.20 -10.00 -3.60
C VAL A 100 -33.22 -10.02 -4.77
N HIS A 101 -33.58 -9.38 -5.88
CA HIS A 101 -32.81 -9.39 -7.12
C HIS A 101 -32.27 -8.01 -7.54
N HIS A 102 -32.92 -6.93 -7.10
CA HIS A 102 -32.53 -5.58 -7.52
C HIS A 102 -32.70 -4.56 -6.39
N MET A 103 -31.77 -3.62 -6.32
CA MET A 103 -31.89 -2.40 -5.53
C MET A 103 -31.56 -1.19 -6.40
N HIS A 104 -32.37 -0.12 -6.30
CA HIS A 104 -32.05 1.17 -6.89
C HIS A 104 -32.10 2.28 -5.84
N ALA A 105 -31.09 3.15 -5.85
CA ALA A 105 -30.99 4.28 -4.94
C ALA A 105 -30.33 5.48 -5.62
N SER A 106 -30.91 6.66 -5.50
CA SER A 106 -30.32 7.89 -6.04
C SER A 106 -30.21 8.97 -4.98
N PHE A 107 -29.18 9.79 -5.03
CA PHE A 107 -29.07 10.99 -4.18
C PHE A 107 -28.35 12.11 -4.93
N GLY A 108 -29.07 13.21 -5.21
CA GLY A 108 -28.48 14.40 -5.79
C GLY A 108 -28.96 15.66 -5.11
N VAL A 109 -28.06 16.63 -5.02
CA VAL A 109 -28.29 17.97 -4.48
C VAL A 109 -27.56 18.94 -5.40
N GLU A 110 -28.21 20.04 -5.78
CA GLU A 110 -27.52 21.13 -6.46
C GLU A 110 -26.69 21.92 -5.44
N PHE A 111 -25.36 21.87 -5.55
CA PHE A 111 -24.47 22.66 -4.71
C PHE A 111 -24.13 24.00 -5.35
N ASP A 112 -24.10 25.06 -4.55
CA ASP A 112 -23.58 26.37 -4.95
C ASP A 112 -22.13 26.21 -5.47
N LYS A 113 -21.84 26.79 -6.63
CA LYS A 113 -20.53 26.73 -7.29
C LYS A 113 -19.43 27.39 -6.46
N ASP A 114 -19.79 28.33 -5.59
CA ASP A 114 -18.85 29.02 -4.71
C ASP A 114 -18.54 28.21 -3.43
N ASN A 115 -19.17 27.05 -3.23
CA ASN A 115 -18.89 26.16 -2.11
C ASN A 115 -17.54 25.44 -2.29
N ALA A 116 -16.48 26.09 -1.82
CA ALA A 116 -15.12 25.58 -1.93
C ALA A 116 -14.95 24.14 -1.40
N ARG A 117 -15.65 23.74 -0.33
CA ARG A 117 -15.57 22.38 0.21
C ARG A 117 -15.97 21.34 -0.83
N MET A 118 -17.07 21.60 -1.54
CA MET A 118 -17.66 20.63 -2.46
C MET A 118 -16.91 20.54 -3.79
N TRP A 119 -16.35 21.67 -4.26
CA TRP A 119 -15.81 21.79 -5.61
C TRP A 119 -14.28 21.68 -5.71
N LYS A 120 -13.58 21.56 -4.58
CA LYS A 120 -12.12 21.44 -4.53
C LYS A 120 -11.67 20.04 -4.13
N ASN A 121 -10.79 19.46 -4.94
CA ASN A 121 -10.25 18.13 -4.73
C ASN A 121 -9.38 18.06 -3.45
N GLU A 122 -8.62 19.12 -3.14
CA GLU A 122 -7.77 19.19 -1.95
C GLU A 122 -8.53 19.22 -0.62
N LEU A 123 -9.84 19.52 -0.66
CA LEU A 123 -10.73 19.47 0.50
C LEU A 123 -11.57 18.20 0.56
N GLY A 124 -11.30 17.23 -0.31
CA GLY A 124 -12.07 15.98 -0.41
C GLY A 124 -13.50 16.20 -0.93
N GLY A 125 -13.68 17.18 -1.81
CA GLY A 125 -14.94 17.44 -2.48
C GLY A 125 -15.30 16.38 -3.54
N GLY A 126 -16.47 16.56 -4.16
CA GLY A 126 -17.04 15.63 -5.12
C GLY A 126 -18.31 14.94 -4.63
N GLY A 127 -19.10 14.42 -5.57
CA GLY A 127 -20.38 13.79 -5.29
C GLY A 127 -20.25 12.44 -4.61
N LEU A 128 -19.19 11.68 -4.89
CA LEU A 128 -19.01 10.32 -4.38
C LEU A 128 -18.90 10.27 -2.86
N LEU A 129 -17.98 11.05 -2.28
CA LEU A 129 -17.71 11.04 -0.84
C LEU A 129 -18.88 11.65 -0.05
N ASP A 130 -19.54 12.67 -0.60
CA ASP A 130 -20.60 13.37 0.12
C ASP A 130 -21.98 12.73 -0.06
N LEU A 131 -22.37 12.40 -1.29
CA LEU A 131 -23.70 11.93 -1.64
C LEU A 131 -23.72 10.44 -1.98
N GLY A 132 -22.80 9.99 -2.84
CA GLY A 132 -22.78 8.63 -3.39
C GLY A 132 -22.61 7.54 -2.33
N ILE A 133 -21.96 7.86 -1.21
CA ILE A 133 -21.80 6.94 -0.08
C ILE A 133 -23.15 6.46 0.51
N TYR A 134 -24.21 7.27 0.48
CA TYR A 134 -25.52 6.88 1.03
C TYR A 134 -26.21 5.80 0.18
N PRO A 135 -26.41 5.96 -1.15
CA PRO A 135 -26.85 4.87 -2.02
C PRO A 135 -25.99 3.61 -1.94
N LEU A 136 -24.66 3.76 -1.83
CA LEU A 136 -23.74 2.63 -1.68
C LEU A 136 -23.94 1.90 -0.34
N ALA A 137 -24.20 2.65 0.74
CA ALA A 137 -24.57 2.06 2.01
C ALA A 137 -25.87 1.25 1.88
N PHE A 138 -26.90 1.75 1.21
CA PHE A 138 -28.10 0.93 0.94
C PHE A 138 -27.79 -0.34 0.17
N ALA A 139 -26.90 -0.29 -0.82
CA ALA A 139 -26.54 -1.48 -1.61
C ALA A 139 -25.86 -2.53 -0.74
N SER A 140 -24.92 -2.08 0.09
CA SER A 140 -24.21 -2.90 1.05
C SER A 140 -25.15 -3.52 2.08
N MET A 141 -26.13 -2.76 2.59
CA MET A 141 -27.13 -3.28 3.52
C MET A 141 -27.94 -4.44 2.93
N VAL A 142 -28.28 -4.36 1.64
CA VAL A 142 -29.18 -5.31 0.97
C VAL A 142 -28.44 -6.56 0.49
N PHE A 143 -27.26 -6.40 -0.11
CA PHE A 143 -26.54 -7.49 -0.77
C PHE A 143 -25.20 -7.85 -0.13
N GLY A 144 -24.75 -7.07 0.86
CA GLY A 144 -23.41 -7.15 1.46
C GLY A 144 -22.41 -6.24 0.75
N PRO A 145 -21.23 -6.02 1.34
CA PRO A 145 -20.26 -5.02 0.87
C PRO A 145 -19.30 -5.53 -0.22
N LYS A 146 -19.51 -6.75 -0.76
CA LYS A 146 -18.59 -7.42 -1.70
C LYS A 146 -19.28 -7.76 -3.04
N PRO A 147 -19.49 -6.80 -3.95
CA PRO A 147 -19.94 -7.09 -5.31
C PRO A 147 -18.85 -7.85 -6.09
N GLU A 148 -19.27 -8.70 -7.03
CA GLU A 148 -18.39 -9.40 -7.97
C GLU A 148 -17.84 -8.44 -9.04
N LYS A 149 -18.61 -7.40 -9.39
CA LYS A 149 -18.22 -6.42 -10.39
C LYS A 149 -18.84 -5.05 -10.13
N VAL A 150 -18.06 -4.00 -10.39
CA VAL A 150 -18.48 -2.60 -10.27
C VAL A 150 -18.27 -1.94 -11.63
N THR A 151 -19.32 -1.35 -12.20
CA THR A 151 -19.26 -0.59 -13.46
C THR A 151 -19.71 0.85 -13.19
N SER A 152 -18.87 1.83 -13.51
CA SER A 152 -19.09 3.25 -13.22
C SER A 152 -19.11 4.08 -14.51
N ALA A 153 -20.08 4.99 -14.63
CA ALA A 153 -20.19 5.94 -15.73
C ALA A 153 -20.55 7.33 -15.18
N GLY A 154 -19.56 8.22 -15.14
CA GLY A 154 -19.70 9.55 -14.56
C GLY A 154 -18.75 10.55 -15.20
N LYS A 155 -18.66 11.74 -14.58
CA LYS A 155 -17.81 12.83 -15.09
C LYS A 155 -17.12 13.57 -13.96
N LEU A 156 -15.91 14.06 -14.24
CA LEU A 156 -15.18 15.01 -13.40
C LEU A 156 -15.37 16.45 -13.91
N ASN A 157 -15.27 17.43 -13.02
CA ASN A 157 -15.07 18.83 -13.42
C ASN A 157 -13.58 19.11 -13.71
N ASP A 158 -13.30 20.33 -14.18
CA ASP A 158 -11.93 20.79 -14.45
C ASP A 158 -11.06 20.89 -13.18
N GLY A 159 -11.69 20.95 -12.00
CA GLY A 159 -11.02 20.95 -10.70
C GLY A 159 -10.70 19.54 -10.16
N GLY A 160 -10.94 18.49 -10.94
CA GLY A 160 -10.60 17.12 -10.59
C GLY A 160 -11.50 16.49 -9.53
N VAL A 161 -12.74 16.95 -9.34
CA VAL A 161 -13.76 16.28 -8.50
C VAL A 161 -14.88 15.70 -9.35
N ASP A 162 -15.49 14.61 -8.91
CA ASP A 162 -16.61 13.98 -9.60
C ASP A 162 -17.93 14.73 -9.36
N ILE A 163 -18.66 15.02 -10.44
CA ILE A 163 -19.86 15.88 -10.39
C ILE A 163 -21.18 15.10 -10.43
N TYR A 164 -21.19 13.96 -11.10
CA TYR A 164 -22.31 13.01 -11.11
C TYR A 164 -21.80 11.64 -11.56
N ASN A 165 -22.54 10.59 -11.22
CA ASN A 165 -22.21 9.23 -11.63
C ASN A 165 -23.45 8.32 -11.61
N SER A 166 -23.40 7.28 -12.43
CA SER A 166 -24.28 6.11 -12.37
C SER A 166 -23.40 4.87 -12.26
N VAL A 167 -23.67 4.04 -11.25
CA VAL A 167 -22.87 2.87 -10.92
C VAL A 167 -23.77 1.64 -10.85
N THR A 168 -23.33 0.56 -11.50
CA THR A 168 -23.95 -0.77 -11.38
C THR A 168 -23.02 -1.68 -10.57
N LEU A 169 -23.59 -2.31 -9.54
CA LEU A 169 -22.92 -3.30 -8.68
C LEU A 169 -23.54 -4.66 -8.96
N GLU A 170 -22.76 -5.61 -9.47
CA GLU A 170 -23.21 -6.98 -9.76
C GLU A 170 -22.78 -7.90 -8.60
N TYR A 171 -23.69 -8.75 -8.13
CA TYR A 171 -23.47 -9.69 -7.04
C TYR A 171 -23.80 -11.12 -7.49
N SER A 172 -23.25 -12.08 -6.75
CA SER A 172 -23.55 -13.51 -6.94
C SER A 172 -25.05 -13.80 -6.90
N GLY A 173 -25.49 -14.82 -7.63
CA GLY A 173 -26.89 -15.26 -7.61
C GLY A 173 -27.85 -14.38 -8.41
N GLN A 174 -27.37 -13.73 -9.48
CA GLN A 174 -28.19 -12.89 -10.38
C GLN A 174 -28.85 -11.72 -9.62
N ARG A 175 -28.07 -11.04 -8.79
CA ARG A 175 -28.50 -9.86 -8.01
C ARG A 175 -27.67 -8.67 -8.43
N PHE A 176 -28.26 -7.49 -8.51
CA PHE A 176 -27.52 -6.28 -8.84
C PHE A 176 -28.13 -5.04 -8.18
N ALA A 177 -27.33 -3.99 -8.02
CA ALA A 177 -27.79 -2.69 -7.57
C ALA A 177 -27.41 -1.60 -8.57
N THR A 178 -28.28 -0.60 -8.73
CA THR A 178 -28.02 0.61 -9.53
C THR A 178 -28.06 1.83 -8.61
N VAL A 179 -26.95 2.54 -8.52
CA VAL A 179 -26.82 3.73 -7.68
C VAL A 179 -26.44 4.96 -8.49
N GLU A 180 -27.05 6.08 -8.18
CA GLU A 180 -26.76 7.35 -8.84
C GLU A 180 -26.56 8.47 -7.83
N TYR A 181 -25.67 9.41 -8.18
CA TYR A 181 -25.56 10.66 -7.44
C TYR A 181 -25.24 11.84 -8.35
N SER A 182 -25.58 13.04 -7.90
CA SER A 182 -25.35 14.28 -8.65
C SER A 182 -25.17 15.49 -7.74
N MET A 183 -24.15 16.30 -8.02
CA MET A 183 -23.96 17.64 -7.44
C MET A 183 -24.66 18.75 -8.23
N LEU A 184 -25.24 18.41 -9.38
CA LEU A 184 -25.80 19.38 -10.34
C LEU A 184 -27.31 19.51 -10.28
N ALA A 185 -27.99 18.57 -9.61
CA ALA A 185 -29.43 18.52 -9.61
C ALA A 185 -29.94 17.80 -8.36
N SER A 186 -31.03 18.31 -7.80
CA SER A 186 -31.83 17.58 -6.83
C SER A 186 -32.43 16.34 -7.49
N MET A 187 -32.12 15.16 -6.94
CA MET A 187 -32.72 13.89 -7.39
C MET A 187 -33.87 13.51 -6.44
N ALA A 188 -34.61 12.45 -6.81
CA ALA A 188 -35.78 12.01 -6.05
C ALA A 188 -35.44 11.56 -4.63
N GLU A 189 -34.22 11.10 -4.38
CA GLU A 189 -33.74 10.69 -3.05
C GLU A 189 -34.56 9.56 -2.41
N VAL A 190 -34.91 8.58 -3.24
CA VAL A 190 -35.68 7.39 -2.85
C VAL A 190 -34.85 6.12 -3.00
N VAL A 191 -35.23 5.06 -2.29
CA VAL A 191 -34.63 3.72 -2.40
C VAL A 191 -35.72 2.70 -2.70
N THR A 192 -35.48 1.84 -3.69
CA THR A 192 -36.37 0.71 -4.02
C THR A 192 -35.61 -0.60 -3.94
N ILE A 193 -36.16 -1.58 -3.22
CA ILE A 193 -35.61 -2.92 -3.07
C ILE A 193 -36.65 -3.91 -3.61
N ALA A 194 -36.32 -4.63 -4.68
CA ALA A 194 -37.25 -5.51 -5.39
C ALA A 194 -36.88 -6.99 -5.22
N GLY A 195 -37.84 -7.79 -4.77
CA GLY A 195 -37.74 -9.23 -4.68
C GLY A 195 -38.91 -9.96 -5.35
N SER A 196 -38.80 -11.28 -5.41
CA SER A 196 -39.76 -12.17 -6.08
C SER A 196 -41.19 -12.12 -5.53
N LYS A 197 -41.38 -11.68 -4.27
CA LYS A 197 -42.69 -11.62 -3.60
C LYS A 197 -43.14 -10.20 -3.25
N GLY A 198 -42.37 -9.18 -3.63
CA GLY A 198 -42.72 -7.80 -3.34
C GLY A 198 -41.57 -6.83 -3.49
N ARG A 199 -41.83 -5.57 -3.17
CA ARG A 199 -40.83 -4.50 -3.13
C ARG A 199 -40.98 -3.62 -1.89
N ILE A 200 -39.87 -3.10 -1.40
CA ILE A 200 -39.84 -2.00 -0.42
C ILE A 200 -39.52 -0.71 -1.17
N HIS A 201 -40.22 0.36 -0.80
CA HIS A 201 -39.91 1.72 -1.23
C HIS A 201 -39.69 2.59 0.01
N ILE A 202 -38.51 3.20 0.11
CA ILE A 202 -38.14 4.16 1.14
C ILE A 202 -38.30 5.54 0.51
N ASP A 203 -39.24 6.33 1.03
CA ASP A 203 -39.56 7.64 0.49
C ASP A 203 -38.53 8.70 0.90
N ALA A 204 -38.51 9.82 0.19
CA ALA A 204 -37.57 10.90 0.42
C ALA A 204 -37.86 11.65 1.75
N PRO A 205 -36.84 12.08 2.50
CA PRO A 205 -35.41 11.83 2.25
C PRO A 205 -34.99 10.42 2.72
N ALA A 206 -34.54 9.57 1.80
CA ALA A 206 -34.18 8.19 2.15
C ALA A 206 -32.95 8.10 3.06
N HIS A 207 -32.06 9.10 3.10
CA HIS A 207 -30.92 9.11 4.03
C HIS A 207 -31.34 9.40 5.48
N THR A 208 -32.54 9.97 5.71
CA THR A 208 -33.15 10.22 7.03
C THR A 208 -34.63 9.82 7.03
N PRO A 209 -34.95 8.54 6.77
CA PRO A 209 -36.26 8.12 6.29
C PRO A 209 -37.36 8.24 7.33
N VAL A 210 -38.51 8.78 6.90
CA VAL A 210 -39.72 8.92 7.72
C VAL A 210 -40.86 8.01 7.27
N GLU A 211 -40.94 7.65 5.99
CA GLU A 211 -42.00 6.79 5.46
C GLU A 211 -41.40 5.62 4.66
N ILE A 212 -41.95 4.42 4.90
CA ILE A 212 -41.55 3.19 4.20
C ILE A 212 -42.81 2.46 3.74
N SER A 213 -42.90 2.22 2.44
CA SER A 213 -43.93 1.41 1.80
C SER A 213 -43.42 -0.01 1.55
N VAL A 214 -44.20 -1.01 1.95
CA VAL A 214 -43.97 -2.42 1.62
C VAL A 214 -45.09 -2.88 0.70
N ILE A 215 -44.75 -3.28 -0.51
CA ILE A 215 -45.69 -3.77 -1.52
C ILE A 215 -45.48 -5.28 -1.67
N LYS A 216 -46.50 -6.09 -1.36
CA LYS A 216 -46.46 -7.56 -1.51
C LYS A 216 -47.22 -8.01 -2.74
N TYR A 217 -46.69 -9.01 -3.43
CA TYR A 217 -47.31 -9.65 -4.59
C TYR A 217 -48.13 -10.86 -4.13
N LEU A 218 -49.44 -10.78 -4.32
CA LEU A 218 -50.38 -11.83 -3.92
C LEU A 218 -50.54 -12.88 -5.04
N ALA A 219 -50.96 -14.09 -4.65
CA ALA A 219 -51.12 -15.21 -5.58
C ALA A 219 -52.19 -14.96 -6.68
N ASP A 220 -53.10 -14.01 -6.48
CA ASP A 220 -54.13 -13.60 -7.45
C ASP A 220 -53.65 -12.49 -8.40
N GLY A 221 -52.36 -12.11 -8.33
CA GLY A 221 -51.75 -11.06 -9.16
C GLY A 221 -52.00 -9.64 -8.66
N LYS A 222 -52.66 -9.45 -7.50
CA LYS A 222 -52.82 -8.13 -6.88
C LYS A 222 -51.58 -7.74 -6.06
N GLU A 223 -51.41 -6.43 -5.90
CA GLU A 223 -50.43 -5.84 -4.99
C GLU A 223 -51.12 -5.39 -3.69
N GLU A 224 -50.54 -5.68 -2.53
CA GLU A 224 -50.95 -5.13 -1.22
C GLU A 224 -49.87 -4.17 -0.73
N GLU A 225 -50.21 -2.89 -0.55
CA GLU A 225 -49.29 -1.89 0.00
C GLU A 225 -49.58 -1.62 1.48
N LYS A 226 -48.52 -1.63 2.29
CA LYS A 226 -48.54 -1.18 3.68
C LYS A 226 -47.50 -0.09 3.90
N LYS A 227 -47.96 1.08 4.35
CA LYS A 227 -47.12 2.22 4.74
C LYS A 227 -46.85 2.20 6.24
N SER A 228 -45.61 2.49 6.62
CA SER A 228 -45.17 2.66 8.01
C SER A 228 -44.45 3.99 8.16
N VAL A 229 -44.77 4.73 9.22
CA VAL A 229 -44.22 6.07 9.49
C VAL A 229 -43.33 6.04 10.73
N PHE A 230 -42.15 6.65 10.62
CA PHE A 230 -41.08 6.73 11.60
C PHE A 230 -40.66 8.21 11.75
N PRO A 231 -41.40 9.03 12.51
CA PRO A 231 -41.11 10.45 12.63
C PRO A 231 -39.72 10.69 13.24
N TRP A 232 -39.08 11.79 12.84
CA TRP A 232 -37.84 12.22 13.49
C TRP A 232 -38.06 12.51 14.99
N PRO A 233 -37.02 12.35 15.83
CA PRO A 233 -37.09 12.70 17.24
C PRO A 233 -37.51 14.15 17.45
N THR A 234 -38.21 14.41 18.55
CA THR A 234 -38.49 15.80 18.95
C THR A 234 -37.17 16.45 19.41
N PRO A 235 -36.77 17.59 18.83
CA PRO A 235 -35.53 18.24 19.20
C PRO A 235 -35.60 18.83 20.61
N ALA A 236 -34.45 18.95 21.26
CA ALA A 236 -34.36 19.65 22.54
C ALA A 236 -34.81 21.11 22.40
N VAL A 237 -35.43 21.66 23.45
CA VAL A 237 -35.92 23.05 23.44
C VAL A 237 -34.78 24.02 23.12
N GLY A 238 -34.94 24.78 22.03
CA GLY A 238 -33.94 25.76 21.58
C GLY A 238 -32.81 25.19 20.72
N ALA A 239 -32.81 23.88 20.41
CA ALA A 239 -31.87 23.31 19.46
C ALA A 239 -32.19 23.77 18.02
N THR A 240 -31.15 24.08 17.27
CA THR A 240 -31.22 24.42 15.84
C THR A 240 -30.24 23.54 15.08
N PHE A 241 -30.62 23.08 13.88
CA PHE A 241 -29.79 22.20 13.06
C PHE A 241 -29.48 22.83 11.72
N ASN A 242 -28.31 22.49 11.17
CA ASN A 242 -27.87 22.96 9.85
C ASN A 242 -28.52 22.16 8.71
N TYR A 243 -28.91 20.91 8.98
CA TYR A 243 -29.44 19.98 7.98
C TYR A 243 -30.75 19.32 8.47
N GLY A 244 -31.67 19.02 7.55
CA GLY A 244 -32.91 18.31 7.87
C GLY A 244 -32.64 16.90 8.39
N GLY A 245 -33.44 16.43 9.35
CA GLY A 245 -33.31 15.10 9.94
C GLY A 245 -32.16 14.94 10.93
N SER A 246 -31.40 16.01 11.22
CA SER A 246 -30.30 16.03 12.19
C SER A 246 -30.71 15.61 13.60
N GLU A 247 -31.99 15.70 13.94
CA GLU A 247 -32.53 15.14 15.19
C GLU A 247 -32.24 13.63 15.30
N GLY A 248 -32.10 12.93 14.17
CA GLY A 248 -31.77 11.51 14.10
C GLY A 248 -30.33 11.15 14.48
N PHE A 249 -29.41 12.12 14.60
CA PHE A 249 -28.06 11.86 15.12
C PHE A 249 -28.09 11.25 16.54
N ILE A 250 -29.17 11.46 17.30
CA ILE A 250 -29.36 10.82 18.59
C ILE A 250 -29.30 9.29 18.50
N TYR A 251 -29.77 8.70 17.39
CA TYR A 251 -29.83 7.24 17.25
C TYR A 251 -28.44 6.60 17.12
N GLU A 252 -27.51 7.25 16.42
CA GLU A 252 -26.13 6.75 16.35
C GLU A 252 -25.36 7.05 17.63
N ALA A 253 -25.61 8.20 18.28
CA ALA A 253 -25.00 8.53 19.57
C ALA A 253 -25.42 7.53 20.66
N GLU A 254 -26.69 7.14 20.70
CA GLU A 254 -27.21 6.07 21.56
C GLU A 254 -26.56 4.73 21.24
N ALA A 255 -26.38 4.40 19.96
CA ALA A 255 -25.75 3.15 19.53
C ALA A 255 -24.27 3.09 19.98
N VAL A 256 -23.51 4.16 19.78
CA VAL A 256 -22.12 4.28 20.25
C VAL A 256 -22.04 4.16 21.77
N THR A 257 -22.90 4.89 22.48
CA THR A 257 -22.94 4.85 23.95
C THR A 257 -23.19 3.43 24.45
N LYS A 258 -24.20 2.76 23.88
CA LYS A 258 -24.55 1.38 24.24
C LYS A 258 -23.41 0.40 23.93
N ALA A 259 -22.78 0.54 22.78
CA ALA A 259 -21.68 -0.33 22.35
C ALA A 259 -20.48 -0.21 23.30
N ILE A 260 -20.05 1.02 23.60
CA ILE A 260 -18.95 1.30 24.53
C ILE A 260 -19.27 0.76 25.93
N GLN A 261 -20.47 1.05 26.47
CA GLN A 261 -20.90 0.53 27.77
C GLN A 261 -20.96 -1.00 27.84
N SER A 262 -21.17 -1.64 26.68
CA SER A 262 -21.19 -3.09 26.54
C SER A 262 -19.82 -3.69 26.19
N ASN A 263 -18.75 -2.89 26.21
CA ASN A 263 -17.38 -3.25 25.82
C ASN A 263 -17.27 -3.81 24.39
N GLN A 264 -18.13 -3.36 23.47
CA GLN A 264 -18.00 -3.66 22.05
C GLN A 264 -16.89 -2.78 21.44
N LEU A 265 -16.19 -3.31 20.43
CA LEU A 265 -15.12 -2.60 19.71
C LEU A 265 -15.57 -2.01 18.37
N GLU A 266 -16.77 -2.34 17.94
CA GLU A 266 -17.41 -1.83 16.73
C GLU A 266 -18.94 -1.96 16.90
N SER A 267 -19.70 -1.39 15.96
CA SER A 267 -21.17 -1.45 15.99
C SER A 267 -21.71 -2.72 15.33
N ASP A 268 -22.67 -3.37 15.97
CA ASP A 268 -23.39 -4.52 15.40
C ASP A 268 -24.31 -4.12 14.22
N GLU A 269 -24.74 -2.85 14.17
CA GLU A 269 -25.66 -2.35 13.14
C GLU A 269 -24.92 -1.82 11.90
N TYR A 270 -23.64 -1.47 12.05
CA TYR A 270 -22.78 -0.97 10.98
C TYR A 270 -21.32 -1.30 11.31
N SER A 271 -20.86 -2.45 10.83
CA SER A 271 -19.54 -2.99 11.15
C SER A 271 -18.42 -2.29 10.39
N LEU A 272 -17.19 -2.39 10.92
CA LEU A 272 -16.01 -1.85 10.25
C LEU A 272 -15.72 -2.55 8.92
N ASP A 273 -16.08 -3.84 8.80
CA ASP A 273 -15.98 -4.59 7.54
C ASP A 273 -16.95 -4.03 6.49
N GLU A 274 -18.13 -3.56 6.90
CA GLU A 274 -19.09 -2.92 5.99
C GLU A 274 -18.57 -1.57 5.50
N SER A 275 -18.08 -0.73 6.41
CA SER A 275 -17.39 0.53 6.07
C SER A 275 -16.23 0.31 5.09
N LEU A 276 -15.38 -0.68 5.36
CA LEU A 276 -14.22 -0.98 4.52
C LEU A 276 -14.62 -1.44 3.12
N GLY A 277 -15.65 -2.29 3.00
CA GLY A 277 -16.10 -2.74 1.69
C GLY A 277 -16.82 -1.65 0.90
N ILE A 278 -17.58 -0.75 1.54
CA ILE A 278 -18.12 0.45 0.88
C ILE A 278 -16.99 1.33 0.35
N MET A 279 -15.94 1.56 1.15
CA MET A 279 -14.76 2.31 0.72
C MET A 279 -14.04 1.63 -0.46
N THR A 280 -13.96 0.29 -0.46
CA THR A 280 -13.39 -0.49 -1.59
C THR A 280 -14.21 -0.29 -2.87
N ILE A 281 -15.53 -0.26 -2.77
CA ILE A 281 -16.41 0.04 -3.91
C ILE A 281 -16.17 1.46 -4.41
N MET A 282 -16.08 2.44 -3.49
CA MET A 282 -15.78 3.83 -3.82
C MET A 282 -14.44 3.94 -4.55
N ASP A 283 -13.38 3.27 -4.09
CA ASP A 283 -12.07 3.26 -4.77
C ASP A 283 -12.13 2.67 -6.18
N SER A 284 -12.93 1.61 -6.39
CA SER A 284 -13.18 1.06 -7.72
C SER A 284 -13.87 2.07 -8.65
N ILE A 285 -14.85 2.81 -8.14
CA ILE A 285 -15.54 3.89 -8.87
C ILE A 285 -14.55 5.01 -9.23
N ARG A 286 -13.77 5.50 -8.25
CA ARG A 286 -12.77 6.56 -8.45
C ARG A 286 -11.78 6.20 -9.54
N LYS A 287 -11.26 4.96 -9.49
CA LYS A 287 -10.32 4.41 -10.48
C LYS A 287 -10.89 4.41 -11.90
N GLN A 288 -12.17 4.06 -12.07
CA GLN A 288 -12.83 4.06 -13.38
C GLN A 288 -13.05 5.48 -13.93
N LEU A 289 -13.26 6.47 -13.07
CA LEU A 289 -13.38 7.88 -13.47
C LEU A 289 -12.04 8.59 -13.67
N GLY A 290 -10.92 8.00 -13.22
CA GLY A 290 -9.64 8.69 -13.14
C GLY A 290 -9.58 9.75 -12.02
N LEU A 291 -10.45 9.64 -11.01
CA LEU A 291 -10.45 10.52 -9.85
C LEU A 291 -9.34 10.12 -8.88
N VAL A 292 -8.44 11.06 -8.60
CA VAL A 292 -7.31 10.89 -7.67
C VAL A 292 -7.37 12.01 -6.63
N TYR A 293 -7.20 11.67 -5.36
CA TYR A 293 -7.09 12.63 -4.26
C TYR A 293 -5.63 12.80 -3.83
N PRO A 294 -5.25 13.95 -3.23
CA PRO A 294 -3.95 14.10 -2.57
C PRO A 294 -3.67 13.00 -1.55
N ALA A 295 -4.70 12.43 -0.92
CA ALA A 295 -4.56 11.30 -0.01
C ALA A 295 -4.00 10.05 -0.71
N ASP A 296 -4.26 9.85 -2.00
CA ASP A 296 -3.71 8.76 -2.81
C ASP A 296 -2.23 9.01 -3.14
N ALA A 297 -1.78 10.26 -3.26
CA ALA A 297 -0.36 10.60 -3.41
C ALA A 297 0.38 10.56 -2.05
N LYS A 298 -0.27 11.00 -0.98
CA LYS A 298 0.22 10.88 0.39
C LYS A 298 0.34 9.41 0.83
N HIS A 299 -0.42 8.48 0.22
CA HIS A 299 -0.44 7.06 0.58
C HIS A 299 -0.05 6.08 -0.54
N ALA A 300 0.24 6.54 -1.77
CA ALA A 300 1.18 5.86 -2.66
C ALA A 300 2.56 5.67 -1.98
N CYS A 301 2.75 6.39 -0.87
CA CYS A 301 3.87 6.36 0.05
C CYS A 301 3.54 5.83 1.47
N ILE A 302 2.30 5.39 1.75
CA ILE A 302 1.86 4.95 3.09
C ILE A 302 0.81 3.84 2.91
N LEU A 303 1.19 2.71 2.33
CA LEU A 303 0.57 1.44 2.65
C LEU A 303 1.71 0.45 2.91
N VAL A 304 1.71 -0.06 4.15
CA VAL A 304 2.64 -1.01 4.78
C VAL A 304 3.87 -0.34 5.45
N LEU A 305 3.96 -0.52 6.78
CA LEU A 305 5.08 -0.27 7.72
C LEU A 305 5.05 0.98 8.62
N THR A 306 3.91 1.34 9.22
CA THR A 306 3.96 2.13 10.48
C THR A 306 3.25 1.47 11.67
N TYR A 307 2.02 0.95 11.52
CA TYR A 307 1.31 0.38 12.70
C TYR A 307 1.66 -1.06 13.07
N VAL A 308 1.83 -1.96 12.09
CA VAL A 308 2.35 -3.32 12.37
C VAL A 308 3.77 -3.25 12.94
N CYS A 309 4.51 -2.17 12.65
CA CYS A 309 5.85 -1.93 13.14
C CYS A 309 5.92 -1.46 14.58
N VAL A 310 4.95 -0.71 15.13
CA VAL A 310 5.06 -0.25 16.53
C VAL A 310 4.92 -1.41 17.51
N GLY A 311 3.87 -2.23 17.33
CA GLY A 311 3.66 -3.42 18.15
C GLY A 311 4.78 -4.46 17.97
N TRP A 312 5.20 -4.72 16.72
CA TRP A 312 6.33 -5.60 16.44
C TRP A 312 7.64 -5.05 16.98
N ALA A 313 7.94 -3.75 16.83
CA ALA A 313 9.20 -3.16 17.28
C ALA A 313 9.32 -3.22 18.80
N ILE A 314 8.24 -2.92 19.53
CA ILE A 314 8.21 -3.10 20.99
C ILE A 314 8.39 -4.58 21.35
N ALA A 315 7.73 -5.50 20.65
CA ALA A 315 7.89 -6.94 20.87
C ALA A 315 9.27 -7.50 20.48
N ALA A 316 9.93 -6.90 19.50
CA ALA A 316 11.28 -7.20 19.04
C ALA A 316 12.36 -6.49 19.88
N GLY A 317 11.97 -5.73 20.89
CA GLY A 317 12.87 -5.12 21.87
C GLY A 317 13.42 -3.74 21.48
N PHE A 318 12.86 -3.08 20.47
CA PHE A 318 13.20 -1.69 20.15
C PHE A 318 12.67 -0.75 21.23
N ALA A 319 13.51 0.19 21.66
CA ALA A 319 13.18 1.13 22.73
C ALA A 319 12.11 2.17 22.35
N ARG A 320 11.95 2.45 21.05
CA ARG A 320 11.02 3.43 20.49
C ARG A 320 10.42 2.91 19.20
N ALA A 321 9.23 3.37 18.88
CA ALA A 321 8.60 3.14 17.60
C ALA A 321 7.78 4.37 17.19
N TYR A 322 7.69 4.60 15.89
CA TYR A 322 7.17 5.85 15.33
C TYR A 322 6.00 5.55 14.39
N GLY A 323 4.98 6.41 14.42
CA GLY A 323 3.82 6.31 13.53
C GLY A 323 4.06 6.86 12.12
N SER A 324 5.23 7.47 11.86
CA SER A 324 5.61 8.04 10.56
C SER A 324 7.13 8.09 10.38
N TYR A 325 7.58 8.11 9.12
CA TYR A 325 8.98 8.36 8.78
C TYR A 325 9.43 9.77 9.19
N GLU A 326 8.54 10.77 9.15
CA GLU A 326 8.82 12.11 9.65
C GLU A 326 9.22 12.10 11.13
N ALA A 327 8.45 11.40 11.97
CA ALA A 327 8.73 11.31 13.40
C ALA A 327 10.02 10.52 13.69
N LEU A 328 10.27 9.44 12.94
CA LEU A 328 11.54 8.70 13.03
C LEU A 328 12.74 9.60 12.66
N CYS A 329 12.63 10.34 11.56
CA CYS A 329 13.69 11.23 11.07
C CYS A 329 13.88 12.45 11.98
N ALA A 330 12.83 12.93 12.65
CA ALA A 330 12.93 14.05 13.58
C ALA A 330 13.54 13.66 14.94
N ASP A 331 13.61 12.37 15.29
CA ASP A 331 14.14 11.95 16.59
C ASP A 331 15.65 12.22 16.69
N PRO A 332 16.12 13.04 17.66
CA PRO A 332 17.54 13.37 17.80
C PRO A 332 18.41 12.18 18.22
N GLU A 333 17.84 11.08 18.74
CA GLU A 333 18.58 9.86 19.11
C GLU A 333 18.78 8.88 17.94
N VAL A 334 18.16 9.14 16.79
CA VAL A 334 18.37 8.33 15.59
C VAL A 334 19.52 8.91 14.79
N ASP A 335 20.62 8.18 14.63
CA ASP A 335 21.77 8.61 13.81
C ASP A 335 21.67 8.13 12.36
N VAL A 336 21.08 6.95 12.15
CA VAL A 336 21.00 6.25 10.87
C VAL A 336 19.57 5.78 10.63
N VAL A 337 19.02 6.11 9.47
CA VAL A 337 17.72 5.63 9.02
C VAL A 337 17.93 4.54 7.98
N TYR A 338 17.31 3.39 8.22
CA TYR A 338 17.25 2.31 7.26
C TYR A 338 15.94 2.41 6.44
N VAL A 339 16.05 2.59 5.13
CA VAL A 339 14.91 2.73 4.20
C VAL A 339 14.67 1.40 3.49
N GLY A 340 13.85 0.54 4.09
CA GLY A 340 13.44 -0.76 3.54
C GLY A 340 12.00 -0.77 3.00
N THR A 341 11.57 0.32 2.38
CA THR A 341 10.19 0.47 1.84
C THR A 341 10.04 -0.15 0.45
N ILE A 342 8.87 -0.04 -0.17
CA ILE A 342 8.71 -0.41 -1.58
C ILE A 342 9.49 0.56 -2.49
N HIS A 343 9.95 0.09 -3.66
CA HIS A 343 10.88 0.84 -4.52
C HIS A 343 10.40 2.27 -4.87
N LEU A 344 9.09 2.43 -5.10
CA LEU A 344 8.50 3.69 -5.56
C LEU A 344 8.78 4.87 -4.62
N VAL A 345 9.01 4.59 -3.34
CA VAL A 345 9.02 5.60 -2.28
C VAL A 345 10.40 5.78 -1.64
N HIS A 346 11.41 5.11 -2.18
CA HIS A 346 12.79 5.25 -1.70
C HIS A 346 13.26 6.70 -1.82
N PHE A 347 12.99 7.34 -2.96
CA PHE A 347 13.45 8.70 -3.23
C PHE A 347 12.96 9.68 -2.16
N GLU A 348 11.68 9.64 -1.82
CA GLU A 348 11.03 10.49 -0.84
C GLU A 348 11.59 10.24 0.57
N HIS A 349 11.70 8.97 0.99
CA HIS A 349 12.16 8.62 2.33
C HIS A 349 13.67 8.86 2.54
N ILE A 350 14.50 8.58 1.53
CA ILE A 350 15.92 8.93 1.54
C ILE A 350 16.08 10.45 1.63
N THR A 351 15.35 11.20 0.80
CA THR A 351 15.39 12.66 0.80
C THR A 351 14.98 13.22 2.16
N LEU A 352 13.93 12.66 2.77
CA LEU A 352 13.45 13.05 4.08
C LEU A 352 14.49 12.83 5.18
N ALA A 353 15.04 11.61 5.26
CA ALA A 353 16.05 11.27 6.25
C ALA A 353 17.32 12.13 6.13
N LEU A 354 17.84 12.27 4.90
CA LEU A 354 18.98 13.16 4.64
C LEU A 354 18.64 14.61 5.02
N SER A 355 17.42 15.08 4.72
CA SER A 355 16.98 16.45 5.04
C SER A 355 17.01 16.73 6.55
N HIS A 356 16.65 15.73 7.37
CA HIS A 356 16.75 15.76 8.83
C HIS A 356 18.15 15.51 9.40
N GLY A 357 19.18 15.42 8.54
CA GLY A 357 20.55 15.25 9.01
C GLY A 357 20.90 13.82 9.38
N LYS A 358 20.14 12.82 8.89
CA LYS A 358 20.35 11.41 9.21
C LYS A 358 21.21 10.72 8.16
N HIS A 359 22.09 9.83 8.59
CA HIS A 359 22.72 8.88 7.68
C HIS A 359 21.67 7.92 7.13
N VAL A 360 21.88 7.41 5.92
CA VAL A 360 20.89 6.55 5.25
C VAL A 360 21.53 5.28 4.71
N LEU A 361 20.93 4.14 5.05
CA LEU A 361 21.10 2.88 4.34
C LEU A 361 19.75 2.58 3.67
N ALA A 362 19.71 2.39 2.36
CA ALA A 362 18.46 2.22 1.63
C ALA A 362 18.46 0.96 0.79
N GLU A 363 17.32 0.25 0.78
CA GLU A 363 17.09 -0.90 -0.06
C GLU A 363 17.37 -0.58 -1.54
N LYS A 364 17.69 -1.63 -2.29
CA LYS A 364 17.82 -1.55 -3.73
C LYS A 364 16.44 -1.46 -4.41
N PRO A 365 16.42 -1.01 -5.67
CA PRO A 365 17.41 -0.07 -6.17
C PRO A 365 17.36 1.19 -5.31
N LEU A 366 18.45 1.95 -5.26
CA LEU A 366 18.51 3.16 -4.43
C LEU A 366 17.32 4.09 -4.67
N THR A 367 16.89 4.24 -5.93
CA THR A 367 15.67 4.94 -6.34
C THR A 367 15.11 4.35 -7.64
N MET A 368 13.99 4.85 -8.15
CA MET A 368 13.34 4.31 -9.36
C MET A 368 14.08 4.56 -10.68
N ASN A 369 14.93 5.60 -10.76
CA ASN A 369 15.74 5.90 -11.94
C ASN A 369 17.04 6.63 -11.58
N ALA A 370 17.95 6.76 -12.56
CA ALA A 370 19.25 7.40 -12.36
C ALA A 370 19.13 8.87 -11.95
N LYS A 371 18.11 9.59 -12.43
CA LYS A 371 17.88 11.00 -12.10
C LYS A 371 17.60 11.19 -10.62
N GLN A 372 16.71 10.37 -10.05
CA GLN A 372 16.43 10.36 -8.62
C GLN A 372 17.67 9.94 -7.81
N THR A 373 18.41 8.93 -8.28
CA THR A 373 19.64 8.44 -7.62
C THR A 373 20.69 9.56 -7.53
N ALA A 374 20.94 10.25 -8.64
CA ALA A 374 21.85 11.39 -8.68
C ALA A 374 21.42 12.49 -7.70
N SER A 375 20.11 12.74 -7.57
CA SER A 375 19.59 13.76 -6.68
C SER A 375 19.81 13.43 -5.19
N VAL A 376 19.56 12.19 -4.76
CA VAL A 376 19.79 11.80 -3.36
C VAL A 376 21.28 11.73 -3.02
N ILE A 377 22.12 11.32 -3.97
CA ILE A 377 23.59 11.35 -3.83
C ILE A 377 24.08 12.79 -3.65
N ALA A 378 23.58 13.72 -4.47
CA ALA A 378 23.94 15.12 -4.36
C ALA A 378 23.53 15.71 -3.01
N LEU A 379 22.33 15.36 -2.50
CA LEU A 379 21.85 15.78 -1.19
C LEU A 379 22.71 15.23 -0.05
N ALA A 380 23.05 13.93 -0.09
CA ALA A 380 23.92 13.30 0.91
C ALA A 380 25.29 13.96 0.97
N LYS A 381 25.92 14.21 -0.20
CA LYS A 381 27.18 14.94 -0.31
C LYS A 381 27.08 16.36 0.23
N ALA A 382 26.03 17.09 -0.13
CA ALA A 382 25.80 18.46 0.32
C ALA A 382 25.66 18.55 1.85
N LYS A 383 25.08 17.54 2.47
CA LYS A 383 24.91 17.47 3.93
C LYS A 383 26.03 16.73 4.66
N SER A 384 27.02 16.21 3.94
CA SER A 384 28.10 15.38 4.50
C SER A 384 27.57 14.19 5.32
N LEU A 385 26.53 13.53 4.80
CA LEU A 385 25.89 12.37 5.42
C LEU A 385 26.26 11.11 4.66
N PHE A 386 26.51 10.04 5.40
CA PHE A 386 26.59 8.69 4.86
C PHE A 386 25.31 8.30 4.10
N LEU A 387 25.46 7.83 2.87
CA LEU A 387 24.43 7.19 2.06
C LEU A 387 25.00 5.90 1.47
N MET A 388 24.21 4.83 1.47
CA MET A 388 24.56 3.59 0.79
C MET A 388 23.30 2.88 0.26
N GLU A 389 23.40 2.35 -0.96
CA GLU A 389 22.44 1.40 -1.52
C GLU A 389 22.78 -0.02 -1.05
N GLY A 390 21.80 -0.71 -0.46
CA GLY A 390 21.91 -2.08 0.03
C GLY A 390 20.84 -2.43 1.07
N ALA A 391 20.71 -3.75 1.32
CA ALA A 391 20.00 -4.44 2.43
C ALA A 391 18.48 -4.68 2.35
N GLN A 392 17.97 -5.92 2.61
CA GLN A 392 16.90 -6.30 3.61
C GLN A 392 16.93 -7.79 4.01
N PRO A 393 16.78 -8.07 5.32
CA PRO A 393 15.89 -9.13 5.80
C PRO A 393 14.44 -8.63 5.78
N GLN A 394 13.56 -9.21 4.96
CA GLN A 394 12.13 -9.04 5.20
C GLN A 394 11.69 -9.94 6.34
N HIS A 395 11.10 -9.32 7.35
CA HIS A 395 10.01 -9.88 8.13
C HIS A 395 8.71 -9.46 7.43
N TYR A 396 8.28 -10.19 6.40
CA TYR A 396 6.85 -10.41 6.30
C TYR A 396 6.56 -11.52 7.30
N VAL A 397 5.76 -11.20 8.32
CA VAL A 397 4.96 -12.24 8.94
C VAL A 397 4.16 -12.82 7.77
N HIS A 398 4.50 -14.03 7.33
CA HIS A 398 3.48 -14.89 6.76
C HIS A 398 2.47 -15.04 7.88
N VAL A 399 1.46 -14.18 7.87
CA VAL A 399 0.30 -14.41 8.71
C VAL A 399 -0.33 -15.61 8.06
N ASP A 400 -0.07 -16.78 8.62
CA ASP A 400 -0.74 -18.01 8.22
C ASP A 400 -2.24 -17.71 8.20
N HIS A 401 -2.83 -17.74 7.00
CA HIS A 401 -4.21 -17.35 6.73
C HIS A 401 -5.21 -18.13 7.60
N GLN A 402 -4.77 -19.24 8.20
CA GLN A 402 -5.60 -20.04 9.09
C GLN A 402 -5.75 -19.48 10.52
N SER A 403 -4.98 -18.47 10.93
CA SER A 403 -5.00 -17.98 12.32
C SER A 403 -5.57 -16.57 12.53
N THR A 404 -5.79 -15.77 11.49
CA THR A 404 -6.17 -14.34 11.66
C THR A 404 -7.30 -13.81 10.77
N GLY A 405 -7.86 -14.62 9.85
CA GLY A 405 -9.10 -14.26 9.14
C GLY A 405 -9.07 -12.97 8.32
N CYS A 406 -7.90 -12.49 7.87
CA CYS A 406 -7.79 -11.28 7.04
C CYS A 406 -7.79 -11.64 5.55
N GLU A 407 -8.87 -11.29 4.85
CA GLU A 407 -8.95 -11.29 3.38
C GLU A 407 -8.48 -9.93 2.84
N ALA A 408 -7.17 -9.72 2.74
CA ALA A 408 -6.61 -8.63 1.94
C ALA A 408 -6.10 -9.21 0.62
N ASP A 409 -6.61 -8.69 -0.48
CA ASP A 409 -6.27 -9.10 -1.85
C ASP A 409 -4.80 -8.69 -2.12
N ALA A 410 -3.88 -9.62 -1.88
CA ALA A 410 -2.45 -9.43 -2.08
C ALA A 410 -2.19 -9.14 -3.58
N GLY A 411 -1.93 -7.88 -3.90
CA GLY A 411 -1.11 -7.57 -5.07
C GLY A 411 0.25 -8.23 -4.85
N LEU A 412 0.67 -9.09 -5.77
CA LEU A 412 1.97 -9.72 -5.70
C LEU A 412 3.04 -8.65 -5.94
N ILE A 413 3.58 -8.08 -4.85
CA ILE A 413 4.72 -7.18 -4.90
C ILE A 413 5.97 -8.03 -4.88
N LEU A 414 6.75 -7.96 -5.95
CA LEU A 414 8.00 -8.69 -6.06
C LEU A 414 9.16 -7.90 -5.46
N CYS A 415 9.19 -7.78 -4.13
CA CYS A 415 10.35 -7.23 -3.42
C CYS A 415 11.32 -8.37 -3.10
N ILE A 416 12.28 -8.60 -3.97
CA ILE A 416 13.25 -9.68 -3.80
C ILE A 416 14.68 -9.11 -3.78
N LEU A 417 15.23 -9.10 -2.56
CA LEU A 417 16.64 -9.17 -2.13
C LEU A 417 17.58 -7.96 -2.53
N GLY A 418 18.38 -7.42 -1.61
CA GLY A 418 19.33 -6.27 -1.77
C GLY A 418 20.66 -6.44 -2.57
N VAL A 419 21.56 -5.43 -2.64
CA VAL A 419 22.96 -5.57 -3.17
C VAL A 419 23.99 -5.91 -2.05
N TRP A 420 23.50 -6.39 -0.90
CA TRP A 420 24.28 -6.99 0.20
C TRP A 420 25.31 -8.05 -0.22
N THR A 421 25.10 -8.68 -1.39
CA THR A 421 26.01 -9.63 -2.05
C THR A 421 27.47 -9.17 -1.99
N ARG A 422 27.73 -7.86 -2.10
CA ARG A 422 29.10 -7.30 -2.11
C ARG A 422 29.88 -7.55 -0.82
N PHE A 423 29.20 -7.76 0.31
CA PHE A 423 29.80 -7.88 1.63
C PHE A 423 30.08 -9.33 2.04
N PHE A 424 29.57 -10.32 1.29
CA PHE A 424 29.78 -11.72 1.61
C PHE A 424 31.27 -12.09 1.51
N PRO A 425 31.82 -12.85 2.47
CA PRO A 425 33.19 -13.35 2.40
C PRO A 425 33.50 -14.12 1.11
N SER A 426 32.53 -14.86 0.56
CA SER A 426 32.65 -15.53 -0.73
C SER A 426 32.91 -14.54 -1.87
N ILE A 427 32.22 -13.40 -1.88
CA ILE A 427 32.40 -12.37 -2.91
C ILE A 427 33.68 -11.57 -2.70
N LYS A 428 34.09 -11.32 -1.44
CA LYS A 428 35.44 -10.77 -1.14
C LYS A 428 36.53 -11.71 -1.67
N TYR A 429 36.36 -13.02 -1.51
CA TYR A 429 37.27 -14.02 -2.06
C TYR A 429 37.27 -14.02 -3.60
N VAL A 430 36.11 -13.87 -4.26
CA VAL A 430 36.06 -13.68 -5.71
C VAL A 430 36.86 -12.45 -6.15
N ARG A 431 36.69 -11.29 -5.49
CA ARG A 431 37.49 -10.08 -5.79
C ARG A 431 38.99 -10.34 -5.62
N GLN A 432 39.38 -11.06 -4.57
CA GLN A 432 40.78 -11.46 -4.36
C GLN A 432 41.31 -12.34 -5.51
N LEU A 433 40.56 -13.37 -5.92
CA LEU A 433 40.95 -14.24 -7.04
C LEU A 433 41.12 -13.48 -8.36
N LEU A 434 40.27 -12.49 -8.60
CA LEU A 434 40.35 -11.61 -9.77
C LEU A 434 41.57 -10.69 -9.69
N ALA A 435 41.83 -10.09 -8.53
CA ALA A 435 43.01 -9.26 -8.29
C ALA A 435 44.32 -10.06 -8.48
N ASP A 436 44.33 -11.31 -8.00
CA ASP A 436 45.45 -12.26 -8.15
C ASP A 436 45.57 -12.84 -9.57
N LYS A 437 44.66 -12.48 -10.49
CA LYS A 437 44.60 -12.98 -11.87
C LYS A 437 44.58 -14.51 -11.97
N ARG A 438 43.95 -15.19 -11.01
CA ARG A 438 43.92 -16.65 -10.94
C ARG A 438 43.28 -17.30 -12.17
N ILE A 439 42.28 -16.65 -12.76
CA ILE A 439 41.62 -17.11 -13.99
C ILE A 439 42.13 -16.37 -15.25
N GLY A 440 43.24 -15.65 -15.16
CA GLY A 440 43.76 -14.83 -16.25
C GLY A 440 42.91 -13.59 -16.54
N ASP A 441 42.94 -13.13 -17.78
CA ASP A 441 42.16 -11.96 -18.21
C ASP A 441 40.70 -12.36 -18.40
N VAL A 442 39.79 -11.72 -17.67
CA VAL A 442 38.36 -12.03 -17.73
C VAL A 442 37.78 -11.55 -19.06
N GLN A 443 37.07 -12.43 -19.76
CA GLN A 443 36.46 -12.17 -21.06
C GLN A 443 34.93 -12.12 -20.99
N HIS A 444 34.33 -12.88 -20.07
CA HIS A 444 32.87 -12.99 -20.00
C HIS A 444 32.37 -13.16 -18.56
N VAL A 445 31.31 -12.44 -18.23
CA VAL A 445 30.52 -12.64 -17.00
C VAL A 445 29.10 -13.01 -17.40
N HIS A 446 28.63 -14.16 -16.93
CA HIS A 446 27.25 -14.60 -17.15
C HIS A 446 26.56 -14.77 -15.82
N GLY A 447 25.41 -14.12 -15.66
CA GLY A 447 24.55 -14.31 -14.52
C GLY A 447 23.11 -14.46 -14.95
N HIS A 448 22.36 -15.28 -14.22
CA HIS A 448 20.94 -15.36 -14.41
C HIS A 448 20.20 -15.52 -13.09
N PHE A 449 19.03 -14.88 -12.98
CA PHE A 449 18.20 -14.93 -11.80
C PHE A 449 16.74 -15.09 -12.18
N GLY A 450 16.08 -16.15 -11.74
CA GLY A 450 14.65 -16.28 -11.90
C GLY A 450 14.02 -17.15 -10.85
N GLY A 451 12.78 -16.80 -10.52
CA GLY A 451 11.87 -17.58 -9.70
C GLY A 451 10.47 -17.53 -10.31
N ALA A 452 9.66 -18.54 -10.05
CA ALA A 452 8.26 -18.60 -10.48
C ALA A 452 7.37 -17.75 -9.56
N TYR A 453 7.64 -16.45 -9.53
CA TYR A 453 6.99 -15.55 -8.60
C TYR A 453 5.60 -15.09 -9.08
N LEU A 454 5.42 -14.97 -10.39
CA LEU A 454 4.16 -14.57 -11.01
C LEU A 454 3.40 -15.79 -11.54
N THR A 455 2.10 -15.84 -11.22
CA THR A 455 1.08 -16.63 -11.93
C THR A 455 0.41 -15.79 -13.03
N PRO A 456 -0.32 -16.40 -13.99
CA PRO A 456 -1.09 -15.65 -14.99
C PRO A 456 -2.05 -14.62 -14.38
N GLU A 457 -2.66 -14.93 -13.23
CA GLU A 457 -3.56 -14.01 -12.52
C GLU A 457 -2.79 -12.82 -11.94
N THR A 458 -1.64 -13.07 -11.30
CA THR A 458 -0.83 -12.03 -10.67
C THR A 458 -0.02 -11.18 -11.67
N GLU A 459 0.34 -11.74 -12.85
CA GLU A 459 1.00 -11.00 -13.94
C GLU A 459 0.17 -9.78 -14.37
N THR A 460 -1.16 -9.89 -14.34
CA THR A 460 -2.06 -8.76 -14.68
C THR A 460 -2.01 -7.61 -13.67
N LYS A 461 -1.60 -7.90 -12.43
CA LYS A 461 -1.49 -6.92 -11.33
C LYS A 461 -0.08 -6.31 -11.23
N PHE A 462 0.92 -6.90 -11.89
CA PHE A 462 2.33 -6.47 -11.95
C PHE A 462 2.47 -5.22 -12.82
N ARG A 463 2.79 -4.07 -12.21
CA ARG A 463 2.63 -2.75 -12.84
C ARG A 463 3.84 -1.86 -12.68
N SER A 464 4.33 -1.28 -13.76
CA SER A 464 5.47 -0.35 -13.70
C SER A 464 5.12 0.90 -12.87
N SER A 465 3.84 1.31 -12.86
CA SER A 465 3.34 2.41 -12.01
C SER A 465 3.35 2.11 -10.52
N SER A 466 3.51 0.85 -10.10
CA SER A 466 3.62 0.44 -8.69
C SER A 466 5.08 0.14 -8.29
N GLY A 467 6.05 0.41 -9.15
CA GLY A 467 7.46 0.12 -8.90
C GLY A 467 7.85 -1.35 -9.11
N ASP A 468 6.99 -2.13 -9.77
CA ASP A 468 7.25 -3.52 -10.13
C ASP A 468 8.18 -3.64 -11.35
N GLY A 469 8.91 -4.75 -11.42
CA GLY A 469 9.70 -5.13 -12.60
C GLY A 469 10.70 -6.24 -12.31
N GLY A 470 10.96 -7.10 -13.29
CA GLY A 470 11.94 -8.17 -13.20
C GLY A 470 13.36 -7.62 -13.15
N LEU A 471 13.67 -6.58 -13.91
CA LEU A 471 15.00 -5.95 -13.90
C LEU A 471 15.32 -5.33 -12.55
N ILE A 472 14.39 -4.50 -12.04
CA ILE A 472 14.52 -3.77 -10.79
C ILE A 472 14.44 -4.70 -9.57
N GLY A 473 13.65 -5.77 -9.68
CA GLY A 473 13.49 -6.80 -8.67
C GLY A 473 14.68 -7.75 -8.59
N ILE A 474 15.03 -8.43 -9.67
CA ILE A 474 16.00 -9.56 -9.63
C ILE A 474 17.11 -9.45 -10.68
N GLY A 475 16.91 -8.69 -11.77
CA GLY A 475 17.92 -8.49 -12.81
C GLY A 475 19.13 -7.65 -12.35
N ILE A 476 18.95 -6.81 -11.34
CA ILE A 476 20.02 -6.03 -10.71
C ILE A 476 21.14 -6.91 -10.12
N TYR A 477 20.86 -8.17 -9.76
CA TYR A 477 21.85 -9.09 -9.22
C TYR A 477 22.94 -9.50 -10.18
N PRO A 478 22.60 -10.22 -11.27
CA PRO A 478 23.60 -10.58 -12.26
C PRO A 478 24.25 -9.32 -12.85
N LEU A 479 23.52 -8.20 -12.91
CA LEU A 479 24.09 -6.91 -13.33
C LEU A 479 25.19 -6.42 -12.38
N SER A 480 24.96 -6.50 -11.06
CA SER A 480 25.95 -6.14 -10.05
C SER A 480 27.23 -6.98 -10.19
N PHE A 481 27.14 -8.25 -10.55
CA PHE A 481 28.35 -9.05 -10.82
C PHE A 481 29.10 -8.59 -12.07
N VAL A 482 28.39 -8.22 -13.14
CA VAL A 482 29.00 -7.68 -14.35
C VAL A 482 29.76 -6.39 -14.03
N THR A 483 29.13 -5.46 -13.31
CA THR A 483 29.75 -4.17 -12.97
C THR A 483 30.90 -4.31 -11.97
N MET A 484 30.82 -5.26 -11.03
CA MET A 484 31.92 -5.59 -10.11
C MET A 484 33.20 -5.99 -10.87
N VAL A 485 33.05 -6.73 -11.97
CA VAL A 485 34.16 -7.37 -12.68
C VAL A 485 34.71 -6.49 -13.79
N PHE A 486 33.84 -5.82 -14.54
CA PHE A 486 34.24 -5.01 -15.70
C PHE A 486 34.21 -3.49 -15.44
N GLY A 487 33.67 -3.05 -14.31
CA GLY A 487 33.38 -1.64 -14.05
C GLY A 487 32.00 -1.25 -14.58
N SER A 488 31.66 0.03 -14.42
CA SER A 488 30.28 0.53 -14.57
C SER A 488 30.03 1.32 -15.86
N LYS A 489 30.93 1.25 -16.85
CA LYS A 489 30.84 2.01 -18.10
C LYS A 489 30.87 1.08 -19.32
N PRO A 490 29.75 0.45 -19.69
CA PRO A 490 29.65 -0.30 -20.94
C PRO A 490 29.73 0.65 -22.15
N GLU A 491 30.32 0.19 -23.24
CA GLU A 491 30.37 0.90 -24.53
C GLU A 491 29.05 0.75 -25.29
N LYS A 492 28.34 -0.36 -25.08
CA LYS A 492 27.07 -0.67 -25.74
C LYS A 492 26.23 -1.64 -24.93
N ILE A 493 24.93 -1.38 -24.86
CA ILE A 493 23.95 -2.28 -24.26
C ILE A 493 22.96 -2.74 -25.32
N THR A 494 22.64 -4.04 -25.33
CA THR A 494 21.55 -4.59 -26.13
C THR A 494 20.64 -5.41 -25.22
N ALA A 495 19.36 -5.06 -25.16
CA ALA A 495 18.40 -5.69 -24.28
C ALA A 495 17.11 -6.09 -25.01
N MET A 496 16.45 -7.11 -24.48
CA MET A 496 15.14 -7.57 -24.90
C MET A 496 14.35 -8.11 -23.71
N GLY A 497 13.03 -8.03 -23.76
CA GLY A 497 12.19 -8.53 -22.68
C GLY A 497 10.72 -8.56 -23.07
N LYS A 498 9.88 -8.97 -22.11
CA LYS A 498 8.43 -8.95 -22.24
C LYS A 498 7.83 -8.14 -21.12
N LEU A 499 6.83 -7.34 -21.45
CA LEU A 499 6.02 -6.61 -20.49
C LEU A 499 4.80 -7.43 -20.06
N SER A 500 4.42 -7.25 -18.80
CA SER A 500 3.08 -7.54 -18.29
C SER A 500 2.05 -6.59 -18.91
N ALA A 501 0.76 -6.90 -18.72
CA ALA A 501 -0.32 -5.98 -19.08
C ALA A 501 -0.23 -4.63 -18.34
N GLY A 502 0.43 -4.60 -17.18
CA GLY A 502 0.66 -3.41 -16.37
C GLY A 502 1.92 -2.61 -16.73
N GLY A 503 2.64 -2.98 -17.79
CA GLY A 503 3.80 -2.25 -18.29
C GLY A 503 5.13 -2.54 -17.57
N ALA A 504 5.14 -3.36 -16.52
CA ALA A 504 6.38 -3.85 -15.88
C ALA A 504 6.96 -5.01 -16.69
N ASP A 505 8.29 -5.12 -16.77
CA ASP A 505 8.97 -6.24 -17.42
C ASP A 505 8.87 -7.52 -16.57
N VAL A 506 8.40 -8.62 -17.16
CA VAL A 506 8.23 -9.91 -16.46
C VAL A 506 9.42 -10.84 -16.65
N TYR A 507 10.16 -10.66 -17.74
CA TYR A 507 11.45 -11.29 -17.99
C TYR A 507 12.25 -10.44 -18.97
N GLY A 508 13.56 -10.61 -18.97
CA GLY A 508 14.45 -9.95 -19.91
C GLY A 508 15.85 -10.54 -19.95
N SER A 509 16.60 -10.08 -20.95
CA SER A 509 18.01 -10.38 -21.14
C SER A 509 18.71 -9.12 -21.63
N ALA A 510 19.91 -8.86 -21.11
CA ALA A 510 20.76 -7.79 -21.59
C ALA A 510 22.21 -8.24 -21.78
N THR A 511 22.83 -7.76 -22.84
CA THR A 511 24.27 -7.90 -23.11
C THR A 511 24.93 -6.53 -23.01
N LEU A 512 25.98 -6.44 -22.20
CA LEU A 512 26.77 -5.24 -21.96
C LEU A 512 28.17 -5.47 -22.54
N GLU A 513 28.52 -4.70 -23.57
CA GLU A 513 29.83 -4.73 -24.21
C GLU A 513 30.75 -3.70 -23.53
N PHE A 514 31.98 -4.10 -23.22
CA PHE A 514 33.01 -3.26 -22.60
C PHE A 514 34.27 -3.22 -23.47
N SER A 515 35.16 -2.28 -23.17
CA SER A 515 36.48 -2.22 -23.80
C SER A 515 37.24 -3.55 -23.70
N ASP A 516 38.19 -3.73 -24.63
CA ASP A 516 39.07 -4.91 -24.69
C ASP A 516 38.35 -6.23 -25.00
N GLN A 517 37.26 -6.15 -25.78
CA GLN A 517 36.48 -7.31 -26.26
C GLN A 517 35.85 -8.14 -25.12
N ARG A 518 35.51 -7.49 -24.01
CA ARG A 518 34.87 -8.12 -22.86
C ARG A 518 33.37 -7.86 -22.90
N PHE A 519 32.57 -8.81 -22.44
CA PHE A 519 31.12 -8.61 -22.37
C PHE A 519 30.49 -9.33 -21.18
N GLY A 520 29.41 -8.76 -20.66
CA GLY A 520 28.56 -9.37 -19.65
C GLY A 520 27.19 -9.72 -20.22
N THR A 521 26.60 -10.82 -19.77
CA THR A 521 25.21 -11.16 -20.09
C THR A 521 24.42 -11.42 -18.81
N ILE A 522 23.28 -10.76 -18.70
CA ILE A 522 22.34 -10.95 -17.61
C ILE A 522 21.02 -11.49 -18.17
N ASN A 523 20.41 -12.45 -17.47
CA ASN A 523 19.07 -12.93 -17.77
C ASN A 523 18.25 -12.92 -16.50
N TYR A 524 16.98 -12.55 -16.61
CA TYR A 524 16.09 -12.59 -15.47
C TYR A 524 14.66 -12.93 -15.85
N THR A 525 13.94 -13.57 -14.94
CA THR A 525 12.52 -13.92 -15.15
C THR A 525 11.77 -14.06 -13.83
N CYS A 526 10.58 -13.49 -13.79
CA CYS A 526 9.64 -13.65 -12.68
C CYS A 526 8.65 -14.79 -12.92
N LEU A 527 8.78 -15.52 -14.04
CA LEU A 527 7.84 -16.55 -14.49
C LEU A 527 8.34 -17.98 -14.25
N ALA A 528 9.63 -18.17 -13.97
CA ALA A 528 10.24 -19.50 -13.91
C ALA A 528 11.46 -19.52 -13.01
N GLU A 529 11.69 -20.64 -12.33
CA GLU A 529 12.94 -20.90 -11.62
C GLU A 529 14.09 -21.01 -12.62
N MET A 530 15.16 -20.25 -12.39
CA MET A 530 16.42 -20.41 -13.11
C MET A 530 17.46 -21.08 -12.22
N GLY A 531 18.60 -21.46 -12.78
CA GLY A 531 19.69 -22.04 -11.98
C GLY A 531 20.28 -21.06 -10.95
N ASN A 532 19.96 -19.76 -11.02
CA ASN A 532 20.38 -18.72 -10.06
C ASN A 532 21.90 -18.73 -9.75
N VAL A 533 22.72 -18.97 -10.79
CA VAL A 533 24.19 -19.04 -10.71
C VAL A 533 24.86 -17.83 -11.39
N VAL A 534 26.12 -17.60 -11.05
CA VAL A 534 27.00 -16.66 -11.75
C VAL A 534 28.29 -17.36 -12.16
N THR A 535 28.74 -17.11 -13.38
CA THR A 535 29.99 -17.64 -13.92
C THR A 535 30.85 -16.50 -14.47
N ILE A 536 32.10 -16.44 -14.03
CA ILE A 536 33.11 -15.49 -14.49
C ILE A 536 34.17 -16.29 -15.22
N SER A 537 34.35 -16.04 -16.52
CA SER A 537 35.24 -16.79 -17.40
C SER A 537 36.41 -15.92 -17.85
N GLY A 538 37.62 -16.42 -17.63
CA GLY A 538 38.85 -15.77 -18.07
C GLY A 538 39.73 -16.71 -18.91
N SER A 539 40.81 -16.15 -19.45
CA SER A 539 41.72 -16.85 -20.36
C SER A 539 42.42 -18.07 -19.75
N LYS A 540 42.50 -18.16 -18.42
CA LYS A 540 43.15 -19.26 -17.68
C LYS A 540 42.22 -19.98 -16.71
N GLY A 541 40.91 -19.78 -16.80
CA GLY A 541 40.00 -20.48 -15.91
C GLY A 541 38.61 -19.87 -15.80
N ARG A 542 37.87 -20.35 -14.81
CA ARG A 542 36.53 -19.85 -14.47
C ARG A 542 36.29 -19.87 -12.98
N ILE A 543 35.53 -18.88 -12.50
CA ILE A 543 34.93 -18.85 -11.17
C ILE A 543 33.44 -19.11 -11.34
N HIS A 544 32.91 -20.04 -10.55
CA HIS A 544 31.50 -20.39 -10.52
C HIS A 544 30.94 -20.19 -9.11
N LEU A 545 29.89 -19.37 -9.04
CA LEU A 545 29.08 -19.14 -7.85
C LEU A 545 27.77 -19.91 -8.03
N PRO A 546 27.55 -20.99 -7.26
CA PRO A 546 26.36 -21.81 -7.37
C PRO A 546 25.15 -21.14 -6.71
N SER A 547 23.98 -21.74 -6.90
CA SER A 547 22.71 -21.21 -6.41
C SER A 547 22.63 -21.22 -4.87
N PRO A 548 22.13 -20.16 -4.24
CA PRO A 548 21.85 -18.85 -4.84
C PRO A 548 23.13 -18.02 -4.96
N ALA A 549 23.51 -17.58 -6.17
CA ALA A 549 24.78 -16.87 -6.38
C ALA A 549 24.88 -15.52 -5.64
N HIS A 550 23.74 -14.89 -5.38
CA HIS A 550 23.66 -13.63 -4.63
C HIS A 550 23.93 -13.79 -3.13
N THR A 551 23.84 -15.01 -2.57
CA THR A 551 24.23 -15.35 -1.20
C THR A 551 25.15 -16.57 -1.14
N ALA A 552 26.01 -16.72 -2.15
CA ALA A 552 26.78 -17.95 -2.37
C ALA A 552 27.58 -18.39 -1.13
N VAL A 553 27.32 -19.62 -0.69
CA VAL A 553 28.05 -20.28 0.42
C VAL A 553 29.28 -21.05 -0.04
N GLU A 554 29.56 -21.06 -1.34
CA GLU A 554 30.76 -21.68 -1.88
C GLU A 554 31.21 -20.96 -3.16
N VAL A 555 32.51 -21.03 -3.42
CA VAL A 555 33.12 -20.52 -4.64
C VAL A 555 33.92 -21.65 -5.27
N ALA A 556 33.53 -22.06 -6.47
CA ALA A 556 34.22 -23.08 -7.24
C ALA A 556 35.12 -22.41 -8.29
N VAL A 557 36.42 -22.63 -8.20
CA VAL A 557 37.41 -22.12 -9.14
C VAL A 557 37.93 -23.29 -9.98
N THR A 558 37.94 -23.14 -11.30
CA THR A 558 38.61 -24.05 -12.22
C THR A 558 39.74 -23.28 -12.89
N GLU A 559 40.99 -23.71 -12.72
CA GLU A 559 42.16 -23.12 -13.37
C GLU A 559 42.63 -24.05 -14.50
N PHE A 560 42.96 -23.45 -15.64
CA PHE A 560 43.50 -24.14 -16.81
C PHE A 560 45.02 -24.01 -16.78
N LEU A 561 45.70 -25.15 -16.69
CA LEU A 561 47.15 -25.22 -16.58
C LEU A 561 47.80 -25.28 -17.96
N ASP A 562 49.07 -24.87 -18.05
CA ASP A 562 49.82 -24.80 -19.31
C ASP A 562 50.00 -26.18 -19.98
N ASP A 563 49.87 -27.27 -19.22
CA ASP A 563 49.92 -28.66 -19.72
C ASP A 563 48.58 -29.16 -20.29
N GLY A 564 47.55 -28.30 -20.34
CA GLY A 564 46.21 -28.60 -20.84
C GLY A 564 45.29 -29.27 -19.82
N THR A 565 45.76 -29.53 -18.59
CA THR A 565 44.93 -30.06 -17.51
C THR A 565 44.16 -28.96 -16.77
N GLN A 566 43.21 -29.35 -15.91
CA GLN A 566 42.41 -28.42 -15.12
C GLN A 566 42.48 -28.78 -13.64
N GLU A 567 42.68 -27.78 -12.80
CA GLU A 567 42.56 -27.91 -11.35
C GLU A 567 41.24 -27.28 -10.89
N LYS A 568 40.43 -28.03 -10.13
CA LYS A 568 39.19 -27.52 -9.55
C LYS A 568 39.29 -27.46 -8.04
N LYS A 569 39.05 -26.28 -7.47
CA LYS A 569 38.98 -26.06 -6.03
C LYS A 569 37.66 -25.40 -5.66
N THR A 570 36.95 -26.01 -4.71
CA THR A 570 35.78 -25.39 -4.09
C THR A 570 36.14 -24.92 -2.69
N THR A 571 35.82 -23.67 -2.36
CA THR A 571 36.02 -23.11 -1.02
C THR A 571 34.66 -22.77 -0.42
N ALA A 572 34.38 -23.25 0.78
CA ALA A 572 33.13 -23.02 1.47
C ALA A 572 33.18 -21.75 2.34
N PHE A 573 32.05 -21.05 2.38
CA PHE A 573 31.77 -19.80 3.09
C PHE A 573 30.38 -19.92 3.71
N PRO A 574 30.19 -20.75 4.74
CA PRO A 574 28.89 -20.93 5.36
C PRO A 574 28.34 -19.57 5.86
N TRP A 575 27.02 -19.42 5.82
CA TRP A 575 26.36 -18.26 6.43
C TRP A 575 26.68 -18.19 7.93
N PRO A 576 26.73 -16.98 8.50
CA PRO A 576 26.94 -16.86 9.93
C PRO A 576 25.79 -17.49 10.69
N SER A 577 26.05 -17.95 11.92
CA SER A 577 24.98 -18.45 12.77
C SER A 577 24.02 -17.31 13.13
N PRO A 578 22.69 -17.54 13.12
CA PRO A 578 21.74 -16.55 13.57
C PRO A 578 22.05 -16.08 14.99
N SER A 579 21.78 -14.81 15.28
CA SER A 579 21.83 -14.31 16.66
C SER A 579 20.87 -15.12 17.53
N PRO A 580 21.28 -15.57 18.74
CA PRO A 580 20.38 -16.23 19.67
C PRO A 580 19.23 -15.34 20.14
N ASN A 581 19.35 -14.02 19.92
CA ASN A 581 18.31 -13.02 20.22
C ASN A 581 17.39 -12.71 19.03
N ALA A 582 17.51 -13.42 17.90
CA ALA A 582 16.61 -13.24 16.78
C ALA A 582 15.18 -13.69 17.19
N ALA A 583 14.25 -12.73 17.21
CA ALA A 583 12.87 -12.97 17.66
C ALA A 583 12.08 -13.90 16.71
N THR A 584 12.47 -13.95 15.43
CA THR A 584 11.83 -14.79 14.40
C THR A 584 12.85 -15.31 13.39
N ALA A 585 12.47 -16.38 12.68
CA ALA A 585 13.26 -16.92 11.58
C ALA A 585 13.33 -15.94 10.39
N PHE A 586 14.43 -15.97 9.66
CA PHE A 586 14.57 -15.20 8.43
C PHE A 586 13.75 -15.79 7.29
N ASN A 587 13.18 -14.93 6.44
CA ASN A 587 12.32 -15.35 5.32
C ASN A 587 13.08 -15.82 4.09
N TYR A 588 14.37 -15.49 3.96
CA TYR A 588 15.17 -15.83 2.78
C TYR A 588 16.50 -16.50 3.14
N PRO A 589 16.95 -17.49 2.34
CA PRO A 589 18.22 -18.15 2.57
C PRO A 589 19.40 -17.17 2.53
N GLY A 590 20.24 -17.20 3.58
CA GLY A 590 21.43 -16.37 3.71
C GLY A 590 21.22 -15.04 4.40
N SER A 591 20.00 -14.74 4.85
CA SER A 591 19.67 -13.48 5.55
C SER A 591 20.50 -13.25 6.82
N GLU A 592 21.04 -14.29 7.44
CA GLU A 592 21.96 -14.15 8.56
C GLU A 592 23.19 -13.29 8.19
N ALA A 593 23.57 -13.28 6.91
CA ALA A 593 24.71 -12.55 6.37
C ALA A 593 24.51 -11.03 6.27
N PHE A 594 23.31 -10.48 6.57
CA PHE A 594 23.13 -9.02 6.69
C PHE A 594 24.03 -8.39 7.75
N ILE A 595 24.53 -9.18 8.70
CA ILE A 595 25.53 -8.71 9.64
C ILE A 595 26.76 -8.12 8.95
N TYR A 596 27.16 -8.64 7.78
CA TYR A 596 28.35 -8.18 7.06
C TYR A 596 28.20 -6.75 6.51
N GLU A 597 27.04 -6.42 5.93
CA GLU A 597 26.76 -5.06 5.47
C GLU A 597 26.54 -4.11 6.66
N ALA A 598 25.85 -4.56 7.72
CA ALA A 598 25.59 -3.74 8.90
C ALA A 598 26.89 -3.37 9.61
N GLU A 599 27.85 -4.30 9.71
CA GLU A 599 29.20 -4.06 10.23
C GLU A 599 29.97 -3.08 9.34
N ALA A 600 29.89 -3.22 8.02
CA ALA A 600 30.56 -2.32 7.08
C ALA A 600 30.02 -0.88 7.18
N VAL A 601 28.70 -0.72 7.19
CA VAL A 601 28.00 0.57 7.37
C VAL A 601 28.38 1.19 8.72
N THR A 602 28.29 0.41 9.80
CA THR A 602 28.63 0.88 11.15
C THR A 602 30.08 1.35 11.23
N LYS A 603 31.00 0.61 10.62
CA LYS A 603 32.43 0.97 10.57
C LYS A 603 32.65 2.26 9.78
N ALA A 604 32.01 2.40 8.61
CA ALA A 604 32.14 3.58 7.75
C ALA A 604 31.66 4.84 8.48
N ILE A 605 30.46 4.80 9.04
CA ILE A 605 29.86 5.92 9.79
C ILE A 605 30.72 6.30 11.00
N ARG A 606 31.15 5.32 11.82
CA ARG A 606 32.02 5.59 12.99
C ARG A 606 33.39 6.17 12.62
N SER A 607 33.85 5.91 11.40
CA SER A 607 35.12 6.43 10.88
C SER A 607 34.97 7.79 10.20
N GLY A 608 33.75 8.38 10.20
CA GLY A 608 33.46 9.66 9.55
C GLY A 608 33.39 9.58 8.02
N GLN A 609 33.23 8.38 7.45
CA GLN A 609 33.05 8.22 6.01
C GLN A 609 31.60 8.55 5.62
N VAL A 610 31.44 9.10 4.42
CA VAL A 610 30.12 9.49 3.86
C VAL A 610 29.63 8.51 2.77
N GLU A 611 30.40 7.47 2.51
CA GLU A 611 30.03 6.37 1.61
C GLU A 611 30.82 5.10 1.98
N CYS A 612 30.42 3.96 1.44
CA CYS A 612 31.09 2.69 1.65
C CYS A 612 32.17 2.44 0.57
N GLU A 613 33.37 2.04 0.99
CA GLU A 613 34.47 1.71 0.05
C GLU A 613 34.21 0.44 -0.77
N GLU A 614 33.46 -0.52 -0.21
CA GLU A 614 33.17 -1.80 -0.90
C GLU A 614 32.03 -1.69 -1.92
N TYR A 615 31.25 -0.60 -1.88
CA TYR A 615 30.16 -0.30 -2.81
C TYR A 615 29.87 1.21 -2.79
N SER A 616 30.39 1.92 -3.79
CA SER A 616 30.37 3.39 -3.82
C SER A 616 29.08 3.97 -4.38
N LEU A 617 28.81 5.25 -4.08
CA LEU A 617 27.67 5.96 -4.66
C LEU A 617 27.81 6.16 -6.18
N GLU A 618 29.05 6.24 -6.68
CA GLU A 618 29.31 6.27 -8.13
C GLU A 618 28.88 4.95 -8.79
N GLU A 619 29.16 3.82 -8.16
CA GLU A 619 28.75 2.52 -8.68
C GLU A 619 27.22 2.36 -8.63
N SER A 620 26.56 2.82 -7.56
CA SER A 620 25.09 2.83 -7.45
C SER A 620 24.44 3.64 -8.58
N LEU A 621 24.93 4.86 -8.83
CA LEU A 621 24.42 5.71 -9.90
C LEU A 621 24.61 5.07 -11.28
N ALA A 622 25.79 4.53 -11.55
CA ALA A 622 26.07 3.93 -12.84
C ALA A 622 25.25 2.66 -13.10
N ILE A 623 24.96 1.85 -12.06
CA ILE A 623 24.02 0.74 -12.17
C ILE A 623 22.61 1.24 -12.50
N ALA A 624 22.15 2.32 -11.87
CA ALA A 624 20.85 2.94 -12.18
C ALA A 624 20.80 3.45 -13.63
N GLU A 625 21.87 4.06 -14.15
CA GLU A 625 21.97 4.51 -15.55
C GLU A 625 21.90 3.32 -16.52
N ILE A 626 22.62 2.24 -16.23
CA ILE A 626 22.58 1.00 -17.02
C ILE A 626 21.18 0.39 -17.01
N MET A 627 20.52 0.34 -15.84
CA MET A 627 19.16 -0.18 -15.72
C MET A 627 18.16 0.69 -16.49
N ASP A 628 18.33 2.01 -16.49
CA ASP A 628 17.53 2.94 -17.29
C ASP A 628 17.68 2.65 -18.79
N GLU A 629 18.89 2.41 -19.29
CA GLU A 629 19.10 2.05 -20.70
C GLU A 629 18.47 0.69 -21.05
N ILE A 630 18.66 -0.33 -20.20
CA ILE A 630 18.07 -1.67 -20.40
C ILE A 630 16.54 -1.58 -20.45
N ARG A 631 15.92 -0.94 -19.44
CA ARG A 631 14.46 -0.90 -19.34
C ARG A 631 13.83 -0.08 -20.46
N GLN A 632 14.50 1.00 -20.91
CA GLN A 632 14.05 1.80 -22.05
C GLN A 632 14.10 0.98 -23.35
N ALA A 633 15.14 0.18 -23.56
CA ALA A 633 15.23 -0.73 -24.70
C ALA A 633 14.14 -1.82 -24.68
N VAL A 634 13.70 -2.25 -23.50
CA VAL A 634 12.57 -3.19 -23.33
C VAL A 634 11.20 -2.50 -23.46
N GLY A 635 11.13 -1.19 -23.25
CA GLY A 635 9.91 -0.39 -23.33
C GLY A 635 9.21 -0.14 -21.99
N VAL A 636 9.90 -0.34 -20.85
CA VAL A 636 9.37 -0.05 -19.51
C VAL A 636 9.51 1.44 -19.20
N THR A 637 8.41 2.05 -18.75
CA THR A 637 8.39 3.43 -18.24
C THR A 637 7.87 3.47 -16.82
N TYR A 638 8.48 4.31 -15.99
CA TYR A 638 8.06 4.56 -14.61
C TYR A 638 7.41 5.94 -14.50
N GLU A 639 6.53 6.14 -13.51
CA GLU A 639 5.97 7.46 -13.21
C GLU A 639 7.08 8.48 -12.88
N ALA A 640 8.15 8.02 -12.24
CA ALA A 640 9.35 8.82 -11.93
C ALA A 640 10.07 9.41 -13.16
N ASP A 641 9.76 8.93 -14.38
CA ASP A 641 10.35 9.45 -15.62
C ASP A 641 9.67 10.74 -16.11
N LYS A 642 8.44 11.02 -15.66
CA LYS A 642 7.63 12.16 -16.14
C LYS A 642 8.10 13.52 -15.63
N GLY A 643 9.09 13.58 -14.75
CA GLY A 643 9.68 14.81 -14.23
C GLY A 643 10.04 14.71 -12.75
N LEU A 644 10.97 15.58 -12.30
CA LEU A 644 11.18 15.89 -10.87
C LEU A 644 10.52 17.24 -10.62
#